data_AF-A0A1B2HYJ9-F1
#
_entry.id   AF-A0A1B2HYJ9-F1
#
_cell.length_a   1.000
_cell.length_b   1.000
_cell.length_c   1.000
_cell.angle_alpha   90.00
_cell.angle_beta   90.00
_cell.angle_gamma   90.00
#
_symmetry.space_group_name_H-M   'P 1'
#
loop_
_entity.id
_entity.type
_entity.pdbx_description
1 polymer ?
#
loop_
_entity_poly.entity_id
_entity_poly.type
_entity_poly.pdbx_seq_one_letter_code
_entity_poly.pdbx_strand_id
1 'polypeptide(L)'
;MACDGSGDPAPVPTGLTADYSVAGGSAKFIVRNHTAAAVSDWSISFTLPNGVTVSNGQNGTVSQNGNQVTITPAHYNKTVAAGGSTEPYSPTFAISSNVDPVTCRINNANCDGSADTPPSTPTGLTSPTKTTRTVTLQWTASNPGSLPIAGYDVYNGSTLAGSSTTTSTIITGLNPNTAYSFTVRAKDTKGTQSAPSAALAVTTNNPADDTTPPTAPGNLRATAKDAGSITLAWNASTDNRGVANYDVYVGTTVKQTVSGTTAVVTGLAPSTDYTFTVRARDIYDNVSAPSNALNERTSDIVGGYARVGYFVQWGIYGRQYFVKDMDAAKLTHVNYAFGNIDPVNLTCLHGVTKGTSPDPQDPNQGDGAGDAEADYSRPMSAAQSVDGVADSGWEPLRGNYNQLKKLKAKHPNLKVLISLGGWTYSKYFSDVAATDAARKKFVSSCIDIYLKGNLPVYNGAGGPGTAAGIFDGFDLDWEWPGAEGHAGNHFGPQDKVNNSLLIEEFRRQMDAYSTTTGKRYQLTAFTPADPAKIEAGWELGRVAQSMDIFNVQGYDFHGSGSDNSWEPNRTGHQGNLYPDPDDPYTTKFSVESTVQAYLDAGVPPRKITLGLAFYGRGWQNVVNGGKNGEWQQAGGAAPGQFPEEAGTRGYANLVASVPNCTVHHDEVAVATSCYTGNQWWTFDDVWSIQRKTAWLKSKNLLGAMFWEMSGDRGTLMAAVDAGLR
;
A
#
# COMPACT_ATOMS: atom_id res chain seq x y z
N MET A 1 24.24 5.62 16.65
CA MET A 1 23.97 4.74 15.50
C MET A 1 25.15 4.86 14.56
N ALA A 2 25.93 3.79 14.42
CA ALA A 2 27.09 3.75 13.54
C ALA A 2 26.63 3.33 12.13
N CYS A 3 27.07 4.05 11.11
CA CYS A 3 26.84 3.67 9.71
C CYS A 3 27.67 2.41 9.39
N ASP A 4 27.05 1.40 8.77
CA ASP A 4 27.61 0.07 8.56
C ASP A 4 28.50 -0.08 7.31
N GLY A 5 28.89 1.02 6.66
CA GLY A 5 29.89 1.01 5.59
C GLY A 5 29.47 0.22 4.34
N SER A 6 28.19 -0.08 4.15
CA SER A 6 27.64 -0.85 3.03
C SER A 6 27.53 -0.07 1.70
N GLY A 7 28.32 0.99 1.52
CA GLY A 7 28.54 1.51 0.17
C GLY A 7 29.22 0.42 -0.65
N ASP A 8 28.68 0.10 -1.83
CA ASP A 8 29.34 -0.83 -2.75
C ASP A 8 30.83 -0.48 -2.83
N PRO A 9 31.74 -1.45 -2.64
CA PRO A 9 33.16 -1.19 -2.81
C PRO A 9 33.37 -0.58 -4.19
N ALA A 10 34.23 0.44 -4.27
CA ALA A 10 34.60 1.05 -5.55
C ALA A 10 34.94 -0.08 -6.54
N PRO A 11 34.42 -0.05 -7.79
CA PRO A 11 34.67 -1.10 -8.76
C PRO A 11 36.17 -1.39 -8.83
N VAL A 12 36.55 -2.64 -8.54
CA VAL A 12 37.94 -3.09 -8.65
C VAL A 12 38.45 -2.71 -10.04
N PRO A 13 39.65 -2.13 -10.19
CA PRO A 13 40.24 -1.90 -11.51
C PRO A 13 40.12 -3.21 -12.30
N THR A 14 39.43 -3.18 -13.43
CA THR A 14 39.11 -4.40 -14.20
C THR A 14 40.36 -5.12 -14.71
N GLY A 15 41.52 -4.46 -14.61
CA GLY A 15 42.79 -4.87 -15.21
C GLY A 15 42.71 -5.02 -16.72
N LEU A 16 41.64 -4.47 -17.34
CA LEU A 16 41.49 -4.43 -18.77
C LEU A 16 42.02 -3.11 -19.33
N THR A 17 42.64 -3.19 -20.49
CA THR A 17 42.94 -2.04 -21.36
C THR A 17 42.35 -2.29 -22.74
N ALA A 18 42.08 -1.23 -23.50
CA ALA A 18 41.57 -1.32 -24.86
C ALA A 18 42.39 -0.41 -25.79
N ASP A 19 43.21 -1.01 -26.63
CA ASP A 19 44.04 -0.29 -27.59
C ASP A 19 43.21 0.07 -28.83
N TYR A 20 43.06 1.36 -29.11
CA TYR A 20 42.40 1.84 -30.32
C TYR A 20 43.38 1.94 -31.49
N SER A 21 42.95 1.55 -32.68
CA SER A 21 43.66 1.84 -33.94
C SER A 21 42.67 2.08 -35.06
N VAL A 22 43.04 2.93 -36.02
CA VAL A 22 42.19 3.23 -37.18
C VAL A 22 43.04 3.35 -38.45
N ALA A 23 42.62 2.64 -39.51
CA ALA A 23 43.26 2.69 -40.82
C ALA A 23 42.24 2.37 -41.92
N GLY A 24 42.30 3.11 -43.03
CA GLY A 24 41.48 2.82 -44.21
C GLY A 24 39.96 2.86 -43.99
N GLY A 25 39.45 3.69 -43.07
CA GLY A 25 38.02 3.77 -42.75
C GLY A 25 37.52 2.64 -41.84
N SER A 26 38.41 1.80 -41.33
CA SER A 26 38.12 0.76 -40.34
C SER A 26 38.86 1.04 -39.04
N ALA A 27 38.13 1.03 -37.93
CA ALA A 27 38.67 1.13 -36.58
C ALA A 27 38.62 -0.24 -35.87
N LYS A 28 39.51 -0.41 -34.90
CA LYS A 28 39.68 -1.64 -34.11
C LYS A 28 39.97 -1.30 -32.66
N PHE A 29 39.34 -2.03 -31.73
CA PHE A 29 39.78 -2.07 -30.33
C PHE A 29 40.34 -3.45 -29.99
N ILE A 30 41.55 -3.49 -29.42
CA ILE A 30 42.10 -4.73 -28.85
C ILE A 30 41.97 -4.66 -27.34
N VAL A 31 41.12 -5.52 -26.76
CA VAL A 31 40.99 -5.63 -25.30
C VAL A 31 42.05 -6.57 -24.77
N ARG A 32 42.80 -6.14 -23.74
CA ARG A 32 43.82 -6.93 -23.05
C ARG A 32 43.49 -7.06 -21.59
N ASN A 33 43.67 -8.26 -21.05
CA ASN A 33 43.50 -8.57 -19.65
C ASN A 33 44.85 -8.74 -18.97
N HIS A 34 45.19 -7.82 -18.08
CA HIS A 34 46.44 -7.82 -17.32
C HIS A 34 46.33 -8.53 -15.97
N THR A 35 45.17 -9.12 -15.67
CA THR A 35 44.94 -9.82 -14.40
C THR A 35 45.29 -11.32 -14.47
N ALA A 36 45.39 -11.94 -13.30
CA ALA A 36 45.60 -13.38 -13.15
C ALA A 36 44.32 -14.23 -13.29
N ALA A 37 43.17 -13.60 -13.53
CA ALA A 37 41.88 -14.27 -13.71
C ALA A 37 41.26 -13.93 -15.07
N ALA A 38 40.38 -14.78 -15.59
CA ALA A 38 39.63 -14.43 -16.80
C ALA A 38 38.58 -13.34 -16.48
N VAL A 39 38.36 -12.41 -17.41
CA VAL A 39 37.33 -11.37 -17.31
C VAL A 39 36.28 -11.59 -18.39
N SER A 40 35.02 -11.71 -17.99
CA SER A 40 33.88 -11.93 -18.88
C SER A 40 33.01 -10.68 -19.03
N ASP A 41 32.25 -10.63 -20.11
CA ASP A 41 31.21 -9.65 -20.40
C ASP A 41 31.73 -8.19 -20.36
N TRP A 42 32.90 -7.97 -20.95
CA TRP A 42 33.47 -6.63 -21.09
C TRP A 42 32.64 -5.75 -22.03
N SER A 43 32.74 -4.43 -21.89
CA SER A 43 32.12 -3.47 -22.80
C SER A 43 33.02 -2.24 -22.94
N ILE A 44 33.01 -1.63 -24.13
CA ILE A 44 33.74 -0.38 -24.37
C ILE A 44 32.70 0.70 -24.65
N SER A 45 32.80 1.85 -23.96
CA SER A 45 32.07 3.06 -24.32
C SER A 45 33.06 4.18 -24.62
N PHE A 46 32.87 4.90 -25.71
CA PHE A 46 33.77 5.98 -26.10
C PHE A 46 33.01 7.13 -26.78
N THR A 47 33.60 8.31 -26.79
CA THR A 47 32.99 9.49 -27.43
C THR A 47 33.79 9.88 -28.66
N LEU A 48 33.11 10.12 -29.77
CA LEU A 48 33.71 10.62 -31.01
C LEU A 48 33.56 12.14 -31.15
N PRO A 49 34.40 12.81 -31.96
CA PRO A 49 34.16 14.18 -32.37
C PRO A 49 32.78 14.36 -33.04
N ASN A 50 32.20 15.56 -32.92
CA ASN A 50 30.92 15.90 -33.53
C ASN A 50 30.91 15.56 -35.03
N GLY A 51 29.87 14.84 -35.48
CA GLY A 51 29.66 14.51 -36.89
C GLY A 51 30.37 13.26 -37.40
N VAL A 52 31.11 12.54 -36.55
CA VAL A 52 31.74 11.26 -36.91
C VAL A 52 30.78 10.11 -36.58
N THR A 53 30.56 9.21 -37.54
CA THR A 53 29.62 8.08 -37.41
C THR A 53 30.33 6.73 -37.54
N VAL A 54 29.80 5.72 -36.86
CA VAL A 54 30.28 4.33 -36.93
C VAL A 54 29.20 3.39 -37.48
N SER A 55 29.63 2.32 -38.15
CA SER A 55 28.73 1.29 -38.69
C SER A 55 29.46 -0.04 -38.88
N ASN A 56 28.77 -1.08 -39.35
CA ASN A 56 29.37 -2.35 -39.77
C ASN A 56 30.27 -3.00 -38.69
N GLY A 57 29.77 -3.11 -37.46
CA GLY A 57 30.47 -3.81 -36.38
C GLY A 57 30.71 -5.29 -36.70
N GLN A 58 31.94 -5.75 -36.48
CA GLN A 58 32.38 -7.14 -36.58
C GLN A 58 33.03 -7.56 -35.26
N ASN A 59 32.92 -8.85 -34.91
CA ASN A 59 33.36 -9.39 -33.61
C ASN A 59 32.80 -8.65 -32.38
N GLY A 60 31.64 -8.02 -32.55
CA GLY A 60 30.95 -7.24 -31.55
C GLY A 60 29.83 -6.44 -32.20
N THR A 61 28.90 -5.95 -31.38
CA THR A 61 27.87 -5.03 -31.83
C THR A 61 28.29 -3.61 -31.48
N VAL A 62 28.04 -2.67 -32.37
CA VAL A 62 28.33 -1.24 -32.20
C VAL A 62 27.02 -0.49 -32.24
N SER A 63 26.80 0.36 -31.23
CA SER A 63 25.65 1.26 -31.15
C SER A 63 26.15 2.68 -30.92
N GLN A 64 25.56 3.66 -31.62
CA GLN A 64 25.91 5.07 -31.49
C GLN A 64 24.67 5.90 -31.17
N ASN A 65 24.76 6.74 -30.15
CA ASN A 65 23.74 7.74 -29.82
C ASN A 65 24.41 9.12 -29.71
N GLY A 66 24.13 10.00 -30.68
CA GLY A 66 24.90 11.23 -30.86
C GLY A 66 26.37 10.92 -31.07
N ASN A 67 27.24 11.40 -30.18
CA ASN A 67 28.68 11.15 -30.25
C ASN A 67 29.14 9.96 -29.41
N GLN A 68 28.26 9.39 -28.57
CA GLN A 68 28.61 8.29 -27.70
C GLN A 68 28.44 6.97 -28.43
N VAL A 69 29.46 6.13 -28.38
CA VAL A 69 29.48 4.81 -29.01
C VAL A 69 29.70 3.75 -27.94
N THR A 70 28.94 2.66 -28.02
CA THR A 70 29.10 1.48 -27.18
C THR A 70 29.41 0.26 -28.03
N ILE A 71 30.40 -0.51 -27.62
CA ILE A 71 30.75 -1.82 -28.18
C ILE A 71 30.40 -2.90 -27.16
N THR A 72 29.60 -3.87 -27.58
CA THR A 72 29.30 -5.08 -26.82
C THR A 72 29.93 -6.29 -27.51
N PRO A 73 30.67 -7.16 -26.78
CA PRO A 73 31.36 -8.31 -27.36
C PRO A 73 30.40 -9.30 -28.02
N ALA A 74 30.93 -10.06 -28.96
CA ALA A 74 30.27 -11.25 -29.47
C ALA A 74 30.39 -12.40 -28.43
N HIS A 75 29.49 -13.39 -28.53
CA HIS A 75 29.44 -14.49 -27.56
C HIS A 75 30.76 -15.28 -27.42
N TYR A 76 31.61 -15.30 -28.45
CA TYR A 76 32.88 -16.03 -28.49
C TYR A 76 34.10 -15.23 -28.01
N ASN A 77 34.03 -13.90 -27.94
CA ASN A 77 35.11 -13.05 -27.42
C ASN A 77 34.72 -12.30 -26.14
N LYS A 78 33.55 -12.61 -25.57
CA LYS A 78 33.06 -12.03 -24.32
C LYS A 78 33.95 -12.31 -23.11
N THR A 79 34.74 -13.39 -23.13
CA THR A 79 35.68 -13.75 -22.06
C THR A 79 37.12 -13.59 -22.54
N VAL A 80 37.89 -12.75 -21.85
CA VAL A 80 39.32 -12.57 -22.08
C VAL A 80 40.10 -13.31 -21.00
N ALA A 81 40.86 -14.33 -21.39
CA ALA A 81 41.67 -15.13 -20.47
C ALA A 81 42.66 -14.28 -19.66
N ALA A 82 43.11 -14.79 -18.51
CA ALA A 82 44.17 -14.17 -17.71
C ALA A 82 45.43 -13.92 -18.56
N GLY A 83 45.98 -12.71 -18.53
CA GLY A 83 47.11 -12.31 -19.38
C GLY A 83 46.82 -12.28 -20.90
N GLY A 84 45.58 -12.52 -21.31
CA GLY A 84 45.18 -12.69 -22.72
C GLY A 84 44.69 -11.42 -23.40
N SER A 85 44.23 -11.57 -24.65
CA SER A 85 43.58 -10.47 -25.39
C SER A 85 42.46 -10.98 -26.30
N THR A 86 41.68 -10.08 -26.87
CA THR A 86 40.64 -10.42 -27.86
C THR A 86 41.18 -10.82 -29.22
N GLU A 87 42.49 -10.74 -29.49
CA GLU A 87 43.04 -11.18 -30.78
C GLU A 87 42.95 -12.70 -30.98
N PRO A 88 42.70 -13.18 -32.22
CA PRO A 88 42.51 -12.41 -33.46
C PRO A 88 41.09 -11.85 -33.67
N TYR A 89 40.17 -12.11 -32.74
CA TYR A 89 38.75 -11.77 -32.81
C TYR A 89 38.39 -10.44 -32.14
N SER A 90 39.25 -9.43 -32.29
CA SER A 90 39.01 -8.12 -31.71
C SER A 90 37.89 -7.38 -32.46
N PRO A 91 37.06 -6.58 -31.76
CA PRO A 91 36.00 -5.81 -32.41
C PRO A 91 36.56 -4.82 -33.42
N THR A 92 35.98 -4.82 -34.63
CA THR A 92 36.27 -3.87 -35.70
C THR A 92 34.98 -3.23 -36.19
N PHE A 93 35.05 -2.02 -36.73
CA PHE A 93 33.89 -1.31 -37.26
C PHE A 93 34.32 -0.26 -38.29
N ALA A 94 33.42 0.08 -39.21
CA ALA A 94 33.63 1.18 -40.14
C ALA A 94 33.44 2.52 -39.41
N ILE A 95 34.28 3.50 -39.72
CA ILE A 95 34.22 4.86 -39.18
C ILE A 95 34.29 5.89 -40.32
N SER A 96 33.45 6.92 -40.26
CA SER A 96 33.31 7.90 -41.35
C SER A 96 34.52 8.80 -41.55
N SER A 97 35.35 8.98 -40.51
CA SER A 97 36.58 9.77 -40.51
C SER A 97 37.61 9.11 -39.60
N ASN A 98 38.87 9.02 -40.03
CA ASN A 98 39.94 8.45 -39.21
C ASN A 98 40.34 9.42 -38.09
N VAL A 99 39.73 9.29 -36.93
CA VAL A 99 39.98 10.12 -35.75
C VAL A 99 40.07 9.25 -34.51
N ASP A 100 40.85 9.70 -33.52
CA ASP A 100 40.89 9.05 -32.22
C ASP A 100 39.64 9.40 -31.39
N PRO A 101 39.18 8.50 -30.49
CA PRO A 101 38.16 8.81 -29.51
C PRO A 101 38.58 9.97 -28.59
N VAL A 102 37.63 10.85 -28.27
CA VAL A 102 37.81 11.94 -27.30
C VAL A 102 37.90 11.40 -25.87
N THR A 103 37.07 10.41 -25.56
CA THR A 103 37.12 9.64 -24.31
C THR A 103 36.91 8.18 -24.63
N CYS A 104 37.51 7.27 -23.84
CA CYS A 104 37.31 5.84 -23.98
C CYS A 104 37.31 5.18 -22.61
N ARG A 105 36.29 4.36 -22.36
CA ARG A 105 36.17 3.56 -21.15
C ARG A 105 35.91 2.08 -21.47
N ILE A 106 36.60 1.18 -20.77
CA ILE A 106 36.35 -0.27 -20.77
C ILE A 106 35.87 -0.70 -19.38
N ASN A 107 34.67 -1.29 -19.30
CA ASN A 107 34.02 -1.62 -18.03
C ASN A 107 34.06 -0.46 -17.03
N ASN A 108 33.74 0.74 -17.53
CA ASN A 108 33.80 1.99 -16.79
C ASN A 108 35.20 2.42 -16.31
N ALA A 109 36.32 1.80 -16.70
CA ALA A 109 37.69 2.26 -16.44
C ALA A 109 38.30 2.92 -17.70
N ASN A 110 39.33 3.76 -17.59
CA ASN A 110 39.95 4.36 -18.80
C ASN A 110 40.58 3.28 -19.67
N CYS A 111 40.40 3.36 -20.99
CA CYS A 111 40.89 2.35 -21.93
C CYS A 111 42.42 2.18 -21.90
N ASP A 112 43.16 3.24 -21.60
CA ASP A 112 44.62 3.22 -21.48
C ASP A 112 45.13 2.67 -20.14
N GLY A 113 44.22 2.33 -19.21
CA GLY A 113 44.56 1.85 -17.88
C GLY A 113 44.99 2.94 -16.89
N SER A 114 44.95 4.22 -17.29
CA SER A 114 45.20 5.33 -16.37
C SER A 114 44.11 5.42 -15.28
N ALA A 115 44.49 5.90 -14.10
CA ALA A 115 43.53 6.14 -13.03
C ALA A 115 42.57 7.28 -13.39
N ASP A 116 41.32 7.19 -12.92
CA ASP A 116 40.38 8.30 -13.02
C ASP A 116 40.91 9.53 -12.27
N THR A 117 40.80 10.70 -12.90
CA THR A 117 41.09 11.97 -12.25
C THR A 117 39.89 12.36 -11.40
N PRO A 118 40.06 12.61 -10.08
CA PRO A 118 38.97 13.06 -9.21
C PRO A 118 38.40 14.43 -9.64
N PRO A 119 37.19 14.79 -9.19
CA PRO A 119 36.67 16.15 -9.33
C PRO A 119 37.59 17.20 -8.71
N SER A 120 37.53 18.44 -9.19
CA SER A 120 38.26 19.54 -8.56
C SER A 120 37.72 19.83 -7.15
N THR A 121 38.58 20.38 -6.29
CA THR A 121 38.18 20.81 -4.95
C THR A 121 37.09 21.90 -5.01
N PRO A 122 35.99 21.78 -4.24
CA PRO A 122 35.01 22.86 -4.09
C PRO A 122 35.65 24.11 -3.48
N THR A 123 35.25 25.29 -3.94
CA THR A 123 35.78 26.58 -3.45
C THR A 123 34.66 27.48 -2.96
N GLY A 124 34.99 28.60 -2.29
CA GLY A 124 33.98 29.59 -1.86
C GLY A 124 32.99 29.08 -0.82
N LEU A 125 33.40 28.15 0.06
CA LEU A 125 32.54 27.66 1.14
C LEU A 125 32.21 28.80 2.11
N THR A 126 30.93 29.07 2.29
CA THR A 126 30.39 30.13 3.16
C THR A 126 29.17 29.63 3.94
N SER A 127 28.81 30.36 4.99
CA SER A 127 27.64 30.09 5.83
C SER A 127 26.69 31.29 5.82
N PRO A 128 25.76 31.40 4.83
CA PRO A 128 24.89 32.57 4.72
C PRO A 128 23.92 32.73 5.91
N THR A 129 23.47 31.64 6.52
CA THR A 129 22.57 31.66 7.68
C THR A 129 22.94 30.59 8.70
N LYS A 130 22.74 30.88 9.98
CA LYS A 130 22.94 29.95 11.09
C LYS A 130 21.90 30.18 12.18
N THR A 131 21.57 29.12 12.90
CA THR A 131 20.75 29.14 14.13
C THR A 131 21.58 28.60 15.29
N THR A 132 20.94 28.34 16.43
CA THR A 132 21.51 27.60 17.56
C THR A 132 21.80 26.13 17.21
N ARG A 133 21.08 25.53 16.25
CA ARG A 133 21.14 24.09 15.95
C ARG A 133 21.37 23.74 14.50
N THR A 134 21.44 24.75 13.62
CA THR A 134 21.63 24.56 12.18
C THR A 134 22.63 25.54 11.59
N VAL A 135 23.30 25.13 10.53
CA VAL A 135 24.16 25.98 9.70
C VAL A 135 23.85 25.69 8.24
N THR A 136 23.45 26.72 7.49
CA THR A 136 23.33 26.63 6.03
C THR A 136 24.70 26.86 5.42
N LEU A 137 25.12 25.99 4.51
CA LEU A 137 26.39 26.08 3.80
C LEU A 137 26.15 26.23 2.30
N GLN A 138 26.97 27.05 1.67
CA GLN A 138 26.98 27.26 0.21
C GLN A 138 28.41 27.30 -0.31
N TRP A 139 28.64 26.79 -1.52
CA TRP A 139 29.95 26.78 -2.16
C TRP A 139 29.84 26.96 -3.68
N THR A 140 30.98 27.13 -4.34
CA THR A 140 31.10 27.17 -5.79
C THR A 140 31.23 25.74 -6.34
N ALA A 141 30.55 25.46 -7.45
CA ALA A 141 30.59 24.16 -8.10
C ALA A 141 32.02 23.77 -8.51
N SER A 142 32.40 22.53 -8.22
CA SER A 142 33.60 21.90 -8.75
C SER A 142 33.51 21.65 -10.26
N ASN A 143 34.66 21.55 -10.92
CA ASN A 143 34.77 21.01 -12.27
C ASN A 143 34.83 19.47 -12.21
N PRO A 144 34.19 18.75 -13.14
CA PRO A 144 34.32 17.31 -13.25
C PRO A 144 35.77 16.90 -13.54
N GLY A 145 36.17 15.74 -13.04
CA GLY A 145 37.40 15.08 -13.43
C GLY A 145 37.16 14.16 -14.64
N SER A 146 37.53 12.89 -14.53
CA SER A 146 37.25 11.88 -15.57
C SER A 146 35.78 11.45 -15.64
N LEU A 147 35.00 11.74 -14.60
CA LEU A 147 33.59 11.38 -14.48
C LEU A 147 32.73 12.59 -14.05
N PRO A 148 31.43 12.62 -14.39
CA PRO A 148 30.51 13.65 -13.93
C PRO A 148 30.41 13.71 -12.41
N ILE A 149 30.17 14.90 -11.87
CA ILE A 149 29.90 15.09 -10.45
C ILE A 149 28.52 14.52 -10.13
N ALA A 150 28.45 13.61 -9.16
CA ALA A 150 27.22 13.05 -8.64
C ALA A 150 26.68 13.82 -7.43
N GLY A 151 27.56 14.53 -6.70
CA GLY A 151 27.17 15.38 -5.58
C GLY A 151 28.36 15.85 -4.74
N TYR A 152 28.05 16.28 -3.52
CA TYR A 152 28.98 16.84 -2.56
C TYR A 152 28.74 16.23 -1.18
N ASP A 153 29.82 15.93 -0.48
CA ASP A 153 29.80 15.45 0.91
C ASP A 153 30.40 16.53 1.81
N VAL A 154 29.68 16.90 2.86
CA VAL A 154 30.07 17.92 3.85
C VAL A 154 30.54 17.24 5.12
N TYR A 155 31.72 17.61 5.60
CA TYR A 155 32.34 17.05 6.78
C TYR A 155 32.44 18.10 7.89
N ASN A 156 32.14 17.70 9.12
CA ASN A 156 32.51 18.42 10.33
C ASN A 156 33.75 17.76 10.93
N GLY A 157 34.92 18.38 10.79
CA GLY A 157 36.20 17.69 11.03
C GLY A 157 36.33 16.48 10.10
N SER A 158 36.41 15.28 10.67
CA SER A 158 36.48 14.01 9.91
C SER A 158 35.13 13.30 9.78
N THR A 159 34.08 13.76 10.45
CA THR A 159 32.76 13.12 10.44
C THR A 159 31.90 13.67 9.31
N LEU A 160 31.28 12.79 8.52
CA LEU A 160 30.30 13.19 7.51
C LEU A 160 29.07 13.81 8.20
N ALA A 161 28.80 15.08 7.92
CA ALA A 161 27.71 15.84 8.50
C ALA A 161 26.47 15.90 7.59
N GLY A 162 26.65 15.76 6.28
CA GLY A 162 25.56 15.72 5.31
C GLY A 162 26.06 15.62 3.88
N SER A 163 25.15 15.42 2.93
CA SER A 163 25.45 15.37 1.49
C SER A 163 24.45 16.22 0.71
N SER A 164 24.82 16.66 -0.49
CA SER A 164 23.95 17.42 -1.39
C SER A 164 24.27 17.13 -2.85
N THR A 165 23.25 17.11 -3.70
CA THR A 165 23.43 17.06 -5.17
C THR A 165 23.56 18.46 -5.78
N THR A 166 23.40 19.50 -4.96
CA THR A 166 23.54 20.91 -5.36
C THR A 166 24.68 21.56 -4.57
N THR A 167 24.97 22.83 -4.85
CA THR A 167 26.05 23.57 -4.19
C THR A 167 25.65 24.23 -2.87
N SER A 168 24.62 23.70 -2.20
CA SER A 168 24.18 24.15 -0.89
C SER A 168 23.61 23.01 -0.06
N THR A 169 23.69 23.13 1.27
CA THR A 169 23.00 22.23 2.20
C THR A 169 22.77 22.88 3.56
N ILE A 170 21.89 22.31 4.37
CA ILE A 170 21.69 22.70 5.77
C ILE A 170 22.17 21.55 6.65
N ILE A 171 23.12 21.84 7.53
CA ILE A 171 23.54 20.91 8.57
C ILE A 171 22.64 21.12 9.79
N THR A 172 22.03 20.05 10.29
CA THR A 172 21.08 20.08 11.41
C THR A 172 21.62 19.32 12.63
N GLY A 173 20.93 19.41 13.77
CA GLY A 173 21.26 18.63 14.96
C GLY A 173 22.54 19.10 15.67
N LEU A 174 22.95 20.35 15.44
CA LEU A 174 24.10 20.95 16.09
C LEU A 174 23.75 21.41 17.52
N ASN A 175 24.77 21.58 18.34
CA ASN A 175 24.66 22.11 19.69
C ASN A 175 24.73 23.65 19.66
N PRO A 176 23.97 24.35 20.51
CA PRO A 176 24.07 25.79 20.66
C PRO A 176 25.44 26.26 21.13
N ASN A 177 25.81 27.50 20.78
CA ASN A 177 27.09 28.14 21.14
C ASN A 177 28.33 27.26 20.93
N THR A 178 28.34 26.44 19.88
CA THR A 178 29.40 25.46 19.63
C THR A 178 30.10 25.79 18.33
N ALA A 179 31.44 25.83 18.35
CA ALA A 179 32.25 26.03 17.17
C ALA A 179 32.35 24.72 16.36
N TYR A 180 32.10 24.82 15.07
CA TYR A 180 32.20 23.75 14.09
C TYR A 180 33.20 24.13 12.99
N SER A 181 33.76 23.13 12.33
CA SER A 181 34.70 23.32 11.23
C SER A 181 34.26 22.46 10.05
N PHE A 182 33.69 23.11 9.03
CA PHE A 182 33.12 22.43 7.88
C PHE A 182 34.06 22.42 6.68
N THR A 183 34.14 21.28 6.00
CA THR A 183 34.76 21.16 4.68
C THR A 183 33.81 20.46 3.72
N VAL A 184 33.96 20.71 2.42
CA VAL A 184 33.16 20.05 1.38
C VAL A 184 34.07 19.34 0.41
N ARG A 185 33.65 18.14 -0.01
CA ARG A 185 34.29 17.37 -1.09
C ARG A 185 33.26 17.14 -2.19
N ALA A 186 33.67 17.31 -3.44
CA ALA A 186 32.87 16.84 -4.57
C ALA A 186 33.07 15.33 -4.73
N LYS A 187 32.03 14.64 -5.20
CA LYS A 187 32.01 13.19 -5.43
C LYS A 187 31.51 12.91 -6.84
N ASP A 188 32.22 12.09 -7.58
CA ASP A 188 31.79 11.65 -8.91
C ASP A 188 30.83 10.45 -8.88
N THR A 189 30.40 9.99 -10.05
CA THR A 189 29.49 8.85 -10.20
C THR A 189 30.07 7.49 -9.75
N LYS A 190 31.38 7.39 -9.48
CA LYS A 190 32.01 6.20 -8.87
C LYS A 190 32.25 6.35 -7.37
N GLY A 191 31.90 7.50 -6.80
CA GLY A 191 32.16 7.79 -5.41
C GLY A 191 33.57 8.34 -5.13
N THR A 192 34.39 8.58 -6.16
CA THR A 192 35.72 9.18 -5.98
C THR A 192 35.57 10.64 -5.55
N GLN A 193 36.25 10.99 -4.46
CA GLN A 193 36.14 12.30 -3.85
C GLN A 193 37.30 13.23 -4.21
N SER A 194 37.01 14.52 -4.32
CA SER A 194 38.03 15.57 -4.39
C SER A 194 38.81 15.69 -3.07
N ALA A 195 39.91 16.46 -3.10
CA ALA A 195 40.46 17.04 -1.87
C ALA A 195 39.42 17.94 -1.19
N PRO A 196 39.47 18.09 0.15
CA PRO A 196 38.52 18.93 0.88
C PRO A 196 38.71 20.41 0.54
N SER A 197 37.63 21.18 0.56
CA SER A 197 37.68 22.64 0.51
C SER A 197 38.51 23.22 1.66
N ALA A 198 38.82 24.52 1.60
CA ALA A 198 39.24 25.26 2.78
C ALA A 198 38.19 25.09 3.89
N ALA A 199 38.66 24.90 5.13
CA ALA A 199 37.79 24.72 6.28
C ALA A 199 37.11 26.04 6.64
N LEU A 200 35.79 25.99 6.84
CA LEU A 200 34.99 27.11 7.32
C LEU A 200 34.68 26.90 8.80
N ALA A 201 35.22 27.78 9.65
CA ALA A 201 34.85 27.84 11.06
C ALA A 201 33.52 28.57 11.23
N VAL A 202 32.54 27.94 11.88
CA VAL A 202 31.24 28.53 12.17
C VAL A 202 30.84 28.18 13.60
N THR A 203 30.55 29.18 14.42
CA THR A 203 29.94 28.98 15.75
C THR A 203 28.43 29.18 15.66
N THR A 204 27.65 28.18 16.07
CA THR A 204 26.18 28.31 16.18
C THR A 204 25.80 29.43 17.13
N ASN A 205 24.58 29.96 16.99
CA ASN A 205 24.13 31.05 17.85
C ASN A 205 24.10 30.62 19.32
N ASN A 206 24.40 31.55 20.21
CA ASN A 206 24.26 31.37 21.64
C ASN A 206 22.84 31.79 22.05
N PRO A 207 22.00 30.90 22.62
CA PRO A 207 20.64 31.24 23.03
C PRO A 207 20.57 32.40 24.04
N ALA A 208 21.67 32.72 24.75
CA ALA A 208 21.69 33.85 25.67
C ALA A 208 21.86 35.22 24.97
N ASP A 209 22.23 35.27 23.69
CA ASP A 209 22.45 36.52 22.96
C ASP A 209 21.13 37.21 22.54
N ASP A 210 20.02 36.46 22.61
CA ASP A 210 18.67 36.97 22.42
C ASP A 210 17.68 36.16 23.24
N THR A 211 16.87 36.86 24.02
CA THR A 211 15.84 36.27 24.90
C THR A 211 14.44 36.77 24.55
N THR A 212 14.32 37.54 23.47
CA THR A 212 13.03 38.07 23.00
C THR A 212 12.41 37.04 22.07
N PRO A 213 11.24 36.47 22.39
CA PRO A 213 10.58 35.56 21.46
C PRO A 213 9.91 36.30 20.30
N PRO A 214 9.72 35.63 19.14
CA PRO A 214 8.91 36.16 18.07
C PRO A 214 7.48 36.47 18.52
N THR A 215 6.80 37.34 17.77
CA THR A 215 5.34 37.51 17.92
C THR A 215 4.63 36.19 17.62
N ALA A 216 3.48 35.95 18.27
CA ALA A 216 2.65 34.80 17.91
C ALA A 216 2.23 34.87 16.43
N PRO A 217 2.21 33.75 15.69
CA PRO A 217 1.65 33.72 14.34
C PRO A 217 0.18 34.13 14.36
N GLY A 218 -0.21 35.06 13.49
CA GLY A 218 -1.60 35.56 13.42
C GLY A 218 -2.45 34.79 12.41
N ASN A 219 -3.78 34.82 12.55
CA ASN A 219 -4.73 34.34 11.53
C ASN A 219 -4.48 32.90 11.04
N LEU A 220 -4.24 31.97 11.97
CA LEU A 220 -4.18 30.54 11.62
C LEU A 220 -5.55 30.09 11.11
N ARG A 221 -5.56 29.55 9.89
CA ARG A 221 -6.76 29.10 9.19
C ARG A 221 -6.47 27.88 8.32
N ALA A 222 -7.49 27.06 8.08
CA ALA A 222 -7.45 26.05 7.04
C ALA A 222 -7.73 26.69 5.67
N THR A 223 -7.09 26.17 4.63
CA THR A 223 -7.26 26.60 3.23
C THR A 223 -7.73 25.47 2.33
N ALA A 224 -7.46 24.23 2.73
CA ALA A 224 -8.00 23.02 2.13
C ALA A 224 -8.05 21.90 3.17
N LYS A 225 -8.92 20.91 2.95
CA LYS A 225 -8.96 19.69 3.75
C LYS A 225 -9.42 18.52 2.89
N ASP A 226 -8.92 17.34 3.22
CA ASP A 226 -9.36 16.07 2.67
C ASP A 226 -9.54 15.04 3.81
N ALA A 227 -9.65 13.76 3.47
CA ALA A 227 -9.87 12.68 4.43
C ALA A 227 -8.65 12.38 5.33
N GLY A 228 -7.44 12.75 4.89
CA GLY A 228 -6.19 12.43 5.55
C GLY A 228 -5.26 13.62 5.80
N SER A 229 -5.66 14.82 5.37
CA SER A 229 -4.84 16.01 5.45
C SER A 229 -5.64 17.30 5.64
N ILE A 230 -4.99 18.28 6.27
CA ILE A 230 -5.46 19.66 6.39
C ILE A 230 -4.33 20.59 5.97
N THR A 231 -4.63 21.51 5.04
CA THR A 231 -3.69 22.56 4.60
C THR A 231 -3.95 23.83 5.38
N LEU A 232 -2.93 24.28 6.12
CA LEU A 232 -2.96 25.42 7.02
C LEU A 232 -2.20 26.61 6.41
N ALA A 233 -2.66 27.81 6.73
CA ALA A 233 -1.96 29.07 6.46
C ALA A 233 -2.08 30.02 7.65
N TRP A 234 -1.07 30.85 7.87
CA TRP A 234 -1.04 31.89 8.91
C TRP A 234 -0.29 33.13 8.41
N ASN A 235 -0.36 34.21 9.18
CA ASN A 235 0.41 35.43 8.96
C ASN A 235 1.79 35.27 9.58
N ALA A 236 2.82 35.79 8.90
CA ALA A 236 4.19 35.74 9.37
C ALA A 236 4.35 36.43 10.73
N SER A 237 5.12 35.82 11.62
CA SER A 237 5.62 36.43 12.84
C SER A 237 6.75 37.42 12.54
N THR A 238 6.93 38.38 13.43
CA THR A 238 8.07 39.31 13.43
C THR A 238 8.92 39.10 14.68
N ASP A 239 10.21 39.37 14.55
CA ASP A 239 11.18 39.19 15.62
C ASP A 239 12.35 40.18 15.44
N ASN A 240 13.06 40.52 16.53
CA ASN A 240 14.20 41.44 16.52
C ASN A 240 15.47 40.86 15.87
N ARG A 241 15.59 39.54 15.79
CA ARG A 241 16.71 38.82 15.15
C ARG A 241 16.30 37.95 13.97
N GLY A 242 15.00 37.72 13.82
CA GLY A 242 14.40 37.08 12.65
C GLY A 242 13.87 35.68 12.96
N VAL A 243 12.78 35.32 12.28
CA VAL A 243 12.09 34.05 12.45
C VAL A 243 12.77 32.96 11.63
N ALA A 244 13.15 31.85 12.27
CA ALA A 244 13.78 30.71 11.63
C ALA A 244 12.74 29.74 11.04
N ASN A 245 11.70 29.41 11.81
CA ASN A 245 10.68 28.43 11.43
C ASN A 245 9.41 28.54 12.27
N TYR A 246 8.44 27.69 11.94
CA TYR A 246 7.17 27.53 12.61
C TYR A 246 6.94 26.06 12.97
N ASP A 247 6.71 25.81 14.25
CA ASP A 247 6.31 24.50 14.78
C ASP A 247 4.77 24.39 14.69
N VAL A 248 4.29 23.43 13.90
CA VAL A 248 2.86 23.16 13.70
C VAL A 248 2.45 22.03 14.66
N TYR A 249 1.51 22.34 15.54
CA TYR A 249 1.01 21.42 16.55
C TYR A 249 -0.33 20.81 16.13
N VAL A 250 -0.49 19.52 16.43
CA VAL A 250 -1.79 18.83 16.48
C VAL A 250 -2.04 18.44 17.94
N GLY A 251 -3.06 19.04 18.55
CA GLY A 251 -3.21 19.04 20.00
C GLY A 251 -1.98 19.68 20.66
N THR A 252 -1.22 18.90 21.41
CA THR A 252 0.00 19.34 22.12
C THR A 252 1.29 18.85 21.46
N THR A 253 1.20 18.02 20.41
CA THR A 253 2.35 17.40 19.76
C THR A 253 2.77 18.19 18.53
N VAL A 254 4.06 18.49 18.39
CA VAL A 254 4.61 19.04 17.15
C VAL A 254 4.51 17.97 16.07
N LYS A 255 3.72 18.24 15.03
CA LYS A 255 3.51 17.32 13.91
C LYS A 255 4.54 17.56 12.80
N GLN A 256 4.93 18.81 12.58
CA GLN A 256 5.99 19.19 11.65
C GLN A 256 6.49 20.61 11.91
N THR A 257 7.69 20.92 11.42
CA THR A 257 8.29 22.25 11.46
C THR A 257 8.54 22.72 10.02
N VAL A 258 8.12 23.94 9.70
CA VAL A 258 8.24 24.53 8.35
C VAL A 258 8.89 25.91 8.41
N SER A 259 9.60 26.31 7.36
CA SER A 259 10.19 27.67 7.27
C SER A 259 9.21 28.72 6.73
N GLY A 260 8.19 28.28 5.98
CA GLY A 260 7.15 29.16 5.41
C GLY A 260 5.95 29.35 6.32
N THR A 261 4.96 30.10 5.83
CA THR A 261 3.71 30.40 6.56
C THR A 261 2.53 29.51 6.18
N THR A 262 2.82 28.33 5.64
CA THR A 262 1.86 27.33 5.20
C THR A 262 2.36 25.93 5.53
N ALA A 263 1.45 25.01 5.82
CA ALA A 263 1.79 23.60 6.03
C ALA A 263 0.65 22.68 5.59
N VAL A 264 0.97 21.55 4.96
CA VAL A 264 0.02 20.45 4.72
C VAL A 264 0.24 19.41 5.80
N VAL A 265 -0.69 19.30 6.75
CA VAL A 265 -0.61 18.29 7.82
C VAL A 265 -1.23 17.00 7.30
N THR A 266 -0.42 15.97 7.06
CA THR A 266 -0.85 14.65 6.56
C THR A 266 -0.86 13.58 7.65
N GLY A 267 -1.32 12.37 7.31
CA GLY A 267 -1.41 11.25 8.25
C GLY A 267 -2.46 11.49 9.33
N LEU A 268 -3.54 12.20 8.97
CA LEU A 268 -4.72 12.36 9.80
C LEU A 268 -5.73 11.23 9.48
N ALA A 269 -6.64 10.97 10.42
CA ALA A 269 -7.72 10.02 10.27
C ALA A 269 -8.96 10.72 9.67
N PRO A 270 -9.78 10.05 8.84
CA PRO A 270 -10.98 10.66 8.26
C PRO A 270 -12.03 10.93 9.34
N SER A 271 -12.95 11.85 9.07
CA SER A 271 -14.06 12.17 9.96
C SER A 271 -13.64 12.36 11.43
N THR A 272 -12.52 13.04 11.65
CA THR A 272 -11.91 13.19 12.98
C THR A 272 -11.63 14.67 13.24
N ASP A 273 -11.97 15.14 14.44
CA ASP A 273 -11.71 16.51 14.87
C ASP A 273 -10.27 16.65 15.35
N TYR A 274 -9.61 17.72 14.92
CA TYR A 274 -8.25 18.07 15.31
C TYR A 274 -8.18 19.53 15.71
N THR A 275 -7.36 19.81 16.72
CA THR A 275 -7.00 21.18 17.11
C THR A 275 -5.59 21.49 16.65
N PHE A 276 -5.42 22.59 15.93
CA PHE A 276 -4.14 23.08 15.43
C PHE A 276 -3.72 24.37 16.13
N THR A 277 -2.44 24.47 16.45
CA THR A 277 -1.79 25.74 16.80
C THR A 277 -0.44 25.82 16.12
N VAL A 278 0.07 27.04 15.93
CA VAL A 278 1.40 27.27 15.37
C VAL A 278 2.18 28.17 16.30
N ARG A 279 3.46 27.87 16.50
CA ARG A 279 4.42 28.75 17.21
C ARG A 279 5.58 29.08 16.30
N ALA A 280 6.01 30.34 16.32
CA ALA A 280 7.22 30.76 15.63
C ALA A 280 8.43 30.53 16.53
N ARG A 281 9.57 30.22 15.90
CA ARG A 281 10.88 30.12 16.55
C ARG A 281 11.85 31.03 15.81
N ASP A 282 12.63 31.79 16.54
CA ASP A 282 13.70 32.62 15.97
C ASP A 282 14.98 31.82 15.68
N ILE A 283 16.03 32.51 15.24
CA ILE A 283 17.36 31.92 15.02
C ILE A 283 18.16 31.69 16.33
N TYR A 284 17.60 32.01 17.50
CA TYR A 284 18.18 31.92 18.85
C TYR A 284 17.45 30.93 19.78
N ASP A 285 16.51 30.13 19.26
CA ASP A 285 15.65 29.16 19.96
C ASP A 285 14.54 29.73 20.85
N ASN A 286 14.26 31.04 20.81
CA ASN A 286 13.10 31.59 21.50
C ASN A 286 11.82 31.20 20.77
N VAL A 287 10.79 30.83 21.53
CA VAL A 287 9.51 30.33 21.01
C VAL A 287 8.40 31.32 21.35
N SER A 288 7.60 31.68 20.36
CA SER A 288 6.45 32.56 20.55
C SER A 288 5.36 31.95 21.44
N ALA A 289 4.45 32.79 21.91
CA ALA A 289 3.11 32.32 22.29
C ALA A 289 2.43 31.61 21.10
N PRO A 290 1.48 30.68 21.33
CA PRO A 290 0.74 30.03 20.24
C PRO A 290 -0.13 31.01 19.47
N SER A 291 -0.39 30.70 18.20
CA SER A 291 -1.46 31.31 17.41
C SER A 291 -2.85 31.10 18.06
N ASN A 292 -3.90 31.64 17.44
CA ASN A 292 -5.26 31.16 17.73
C ASN A 292 -5.33 29.63 17.54
N ALA A 293 -6.12 28.96 18.39
CA ALA A 293 -6.46 27.56 18.18
C ALA A 293 -7.44 27.45 17.01
N LEU A 294 -7.18 26.52 16.11
CA LEU A 294 -8.04 26.20 14.97
C LEU A 294 -8.55 24.78 15.12
N ASN A 295 -9.86 24.63 15.28
CA ASN A 295 -10.52 23.31 15.31
C ASN A 295 -11.04 22.99 13.91
N GLU A 296 -10.59 21.88 13.35
CA GLU A 296 -10.99 21.43 12.02
C GLU A 296 -11.30 19.94 12.03
N ARG A 297 -12.28 19.56 11.22
CA ARG A 297 -12.66 18.16 11.00
C ARG A 297 -12.23 17.75 9.61
N THR A 298 -11.45 16.67 9.52
CA THR A 298 -11.12 16.01 8.24
C THR A 298 -12.39 15.54 7.53
N SER A 299 -12.34 15.48 6.21
CA SER A 299 -13.46 14.96 5.43
C SER A 299 -13.63 13.45 5.68
N ASP A 300 -14.77 12.88 5.30
CA ASP A 300 -14.89 11.42 5.19
C ASP A 300 -14.17 10.90 3.94
N ILE A 301 -14.06 9.58 3.81
CA ILE A 301 -13.25 8.93 2.77
C ILE A 301 -13.96 8.84 1.40
N VAL A 302 -15.24 9.24 1.33
CA VAL A 302 -16.07 9.20 0.11
C VAL A 302 -16.89 10.47 -0.07
N GLY A 303 -17.02 10.95 -1.30
CA GLY A 303 -18.03 11.96 -1.63
C GLY A 303 -19.43 11.33 -1.68
N GLY A 304 -20.19 11.39 -0.58
CA GLY A 304 -21.54 10.82 -0.48
C GLY A 304 -21.58 9.56 0.40
N TYR A 305 -22.25 8.50 -0.04
CA TYR A 305 -22.34 7.24 0.72
C TYR A 305 -21.43 6.15 0.13
N ALA A 306 -20.73 5.43 1.00
CA ALA A 306 -19.94 4.28 0.60
C ALA A 306 -20.83 3.12 0.16
N ARG A 307 -20.38 2.41 -0.88
CA ARG A 307 -20.99 1.20 -1.45
C ARG A 307 -19.84 0.24 -1.67
N VAL A 308 -19.64 -0.66 -0.70
CA VAL A 308 -18.47 -1.55 -0.60
C VAL A 308 -18.91 -2.97 -0.96
N GLY A 309 -18.44 -3.50 -2.08
CA GLY A 309 -18.78 -4.86 -2.50
C GLY A 309 -17.63 -5.84 -2.30
N TYR A 310 -17.90 -7.02 -1.74
CA TYR A 310 -16.93 -8.11 -1.73
C TYR A 310 -16.99 -8.91 -3.04
N PHE A 311 -15.90 -8.89 -3.79
CA PHE A 311 -15.69 -9.75 -4.95
C PHE A 311 -14.83 -10.96 -4.54
N VAL A 312 -15.39 -12.15 -4.64
CA VAL A 312 -14.67 -13.38 -4.31
C VAL A 312 -13.86 -13.91 -5.49
N GLN A 313 -12.59 -14.20 -5.21
CA GLN A 313 -11.58 -14.75 -6.12
C GLN A 313 -12.11 -15.97 -6.88
N TRP A 314 -12.79 -16.89 -6.19
CA TRP A 314 -13.34 -18.13 -6.76
C TRP A 314 -14.67 -17.95 -7.51
N GLY A 315 -15.24 -16.73 -7.52
CA GLY A 315 -16.50 -16.41 -8.20
C GLY A 315 -16.49 -16.70 -9.71
N ILE A 316 -15.30 -16.70 -10.32
CA ILE A 316 -15.10 -16.94 -11.76
C ILE A 316 -15.24 -18.41 -12.19
N TYR A 317 -15.41 -19.34 -11.24
CA TYR A 317 -15.58 -20.76 -11.51
C TYR A 317 -17.06 -21.15 -11.47
N GLY A 318 -17.52 -21.93 -10.48
CA GLY A 318 -18.90 -22.45 -10.46
C GLY A 318 -19.98 -21.37 -10.51
N ARG A 319 -19.72 -20.17 -9.95
CA ARG A 319 -20.66 -19.04 -9.95
C ARG A 319 -20.71 -18.30 -11.29
N GLN A 320 -19.70 -18.45 -12.14
CA GLN A 320 -19.55 -17.74 -13.41
C GLN A 320 -19.80 -16.23 -13.26
N TYR A 321 -19.21 -15.62 -12.24
CA TYR A 321 -19.28 -14.19 -11.95
C TYR A 321 -17.89 -13.57 -12.09
N PHE A 322 -17.72 -12.72 -13.08
CA PHE A 322 -16.45 -12.10 -13.46
C PHE A 322 -16.43 -10.62 -13.07
N VAL A 323 -15.23 -10.02 -13.01
CA VAL A 323 -15.07 -8.59 -12.68
C VAL A 323 -15.92 -7.67 -13.57
N LYS A 324 -16.13 -8.03 -14.84
CA LYS A 324 -17.01 -7.29 -15.78
C LYS A 324 -18.49 -7.27 -15.38
N ASP A 325 -18.93 -8.21 -14.54
CA ASP A 325 -20.34 -8.36 -14.15
C ASP A 325 -20.72 -7.41 -13.01
N MET A 326 -19.71 -6.77 -12.38
CA MET A 326 -19.92 -5.74 -11.39
C MET A 326 -20.44 -4.45 -12.05
N ASP A 327 -21.51 -3.87 -11.50
CA ASP A 327 -21.94 -2.51 -11.84
C ASP A 327 -21.08 -1.48 -11.11
N ALA A 328 -19.85 -1.30 -11.56
CA ALA A 328 -18.84 -0.47 -10.89
C ALA A 328 -19.23 1.02 -10.80
N ALA A 329 -20.18 1.50 -11.60
CA ALA A 329 -20.73 2.85 -11.48
C ALA A 329 -21.53 3.05 -10.18
N LYS A 330 -22.01 1.97 -9.56
CA LYS A 330 -22.71 1.96 -8.27
C LYS A 330 -21.78 1.63 -7.10
N LEU A 331 -20.49 1.48 -7.32
CA LEU A 331 -19.52 1.12 -6.27
C LEU A 331 -18.63 2.30 -5.93
N THR A 332 -18.25 2.38 -4.65
CA THR A 332 -17.13 3.22 -4.22
C THR A 332 -15.90 2.38 -3.93
N HIS A 333 -16.10 1.16 -3.40
CA HIS A 333 -15.03 0.24 -3.06
C HIS A 333 -15.36 -1.18 -3.53
N VAL A 334 -14.31 -1.92 -3.90
CA VAL A 334 -14.31 -3.37 -4.04
C VAL A 334 -13.32 -3.93 -3.03
N ASN A 335 -13.79 -4.81 -2.16
CA ASN A 335 -12.93 -5.66 -1.34
C ASN A 335 -12.72 -6.97 -2.12
N TYR A 336 -11.48 -7.23 -2.54
CA TYR A 336 -11.11 -8.46 -3.22
C TYR A 336 -10.82 -9.54 -2.19
N ALA A 337 -11.66 -10.57 -2.15
CA ALA A 337 -11.62 -11.66 -1.19
C ALA A 337 -11.00 -12.92 -1.83
N PHE A 338 -9.92 -13.51 -1.31
CA PHE A 338 -9.14 -13.08 -0.15
C PHE A 338 -7.64 -13.30 -0.39
N GLY A 339 -6.83 -12.51 0.31
CA GLY A 339 -5.43 -12.81 0.57
C GLY A 339 -5.30 -13.63 1.87
N ASN A 340 -4.33 -14.55 1.90
CA ASN A 340 -4.07 -15.42 3.05
C ASN A 340 -2.72 -15.09 3.73
N ILE A 341 -2.46 -15.68 4.88
CA ILE A 341 -1.20 -15.58 5.62
C ILE A 341 -0.40 -16.88 5.41
N ASP A 342 0.89 -16.76 5.12
CA ASP A 342 1.78 -17.89 4.97
C ASP A 342 1.98 -18.58 6.34
N PRO A 343 1.62 -19.87 6.48
CA PRO A 343 1.63 -20.59 7.76
C PRO A 343 3.03 -20.78 8.34
N VAL A 344 4.09 -20.61 7.54
CA VAL A 344 5.50 -20.83 7.95
C VAL A 344 6.23 -19.50 8.06
N ASN A 345 6.11 -18.67 7.03
CA ASN A 345 6.86 -17.42 6.94
C ASN A 345 6.19 -16.28 7.70
N LEU A 346 4.89 -16.38 8.02
CA LEU A 346 4.12 -15.31 8.67
C LEU A 346 4.19 -14.01 7.87
N THR A 347 4.01 -14.15 6.55
CA THR A 347 3.98 -13.09 5.53
C THR A 347 2.67 -13.17 4.76
N CYS A 348 2.31 -12.16 3.98
CA CYS A 348 1.21 -12.32 3.03
C CYS A 348 1.52 -13.47 2.05
N LEU A 349 0.63 -14.46 1.99
CA LEU A 349 0.74 -15.61 1.08
C LEU A 349 0.31 -15.20 -0.32
N HIS A 350 1.10 -15.58 -1.33
CA HIS A 350 0.78 -15.31 -2.73
C HIS A 350 1.50 -16.29 -3.65
N GLY A 351 1.04 -16.42 -4.89
CA GLY A 351 1.69 -17.26 -5.91
C GLY A 351 1.52 -18.76 -5.69
N VAL A 352 0.46 -19.14 -4.98
CA VAL A 352 0.07 -20.53 -4.74
C VAL A 352 -1.32 -20.79 -5.32
N THR A 353 -1.56 -22.03 -5.73
CA THR A 353 -2.90 -22.51 -6.09
C THR A 353 -3.17 -23.77 -5.30
N LYS A 354 -3.98 -23.63 -4.25
CA LYS A 354 -4.42 -24.70 -3.36
C LYS A 354 -5.81 -24.34 -2.85
N GLY A 355 -6.79 -25.17 -3.18
CA GLY A 355 -8.16 -25.03 -2.67
C GLY A 355 -8.26 -25.41 -1.19
N THR A 356 -9.34 -24.97 -0.56
CA THR A 356 -9.72 -25.38 0.79
C THR A 356 -10.18 -26.84 0.82
N SER A 357 -10.07 -27.48 1.98
CA SER A 357 -10.65 -28.82 2.20
C SER A 357 -12.19 -28.76 2.13
N PRO A 358 -12.87 -29.79 1.59
CA PRO A 358 -14.34 -29.83 1.55
C PRO A 358 -14.98 -30.07 2.92
N ASP A 359 -14.20 -30.47 3.93
CA ASP A 359 -14.68 -30.56 5.31
C ASP A 359 -14.62 -29.16 5.97
N PRO A 360 -15.78 -28.55 6.25
CA PRO A 360 -15.83 -27.22 6.85
C PRO A 360 -15.40 -27.16 8.33
N GLN A 361 -15.17 -28.30 8.97
CA GLN A 361 -14.68 -28.37 10.35
C GLN A 361 -13.20 -28.78 10.43
N ASP A 362 -12.53 -28.91 9.28
CA ASP A 362 -11.10 -29.21 9.22
C ASP A 362 -10.27 -28.08 9.84
N PRO A 363 -9.55 -28.28 10.97
CA PRO A 363 -8.76 -27.23 11.60
C PRO A 363 -7.65 -26.61 10.72
N ASN A 364 -7.34 -27.23 9.58
CA ASN A 364 -6.32 -26.79 8.62
C ASN A 364 -6.92 -26.46 7.25
N GLN A 365 -8.25 -26.24 7.17
CA GLN A 365 -8.97 -26.04 5.90
C GLN A 365 -8.31 -24.98 5.00
N GLY A 366 -7.85 -23.86 5.59
CA GLY A 366 -7.22 -22.74 4.91
C GLY A 366 -5.68 -22.73 4.88
N ASP A 367 -5.00 -23.73 5.46
CA ASP A 367 -3.54 -23.70 5.61
C ASP A 367 -2.85 -23.67 4.24
N GLY A 368 -2.17 -22.58 3.91
CA GLY A 368 -1.47 -22.42 2.63
C GLY A 368 -2.39 -22.37 1.42
N ALA A 369 -3.70 -22.17 1.61
CA ALA A 369 -4.68 -22.06 0.54
C ALA A 369 -4.62 -20.68 -0.14
N GLY A 370 -4.90 -20.65 -1.44
CA GLY A 370 -4.84 -19.46 -2.28
C GLY A 370 -5.06 -19.84 -3.75
N ASP A 371 -5.31 -18.87 -4.62
CA ASP A 371 -5.60 -19.12 -6.04
C ASP A 371 -4.95 -18.08 -6.97
N ALA A 372 -3.63 -18.22 -7.13
CA ALA A 372 -2.83 -17.44 -8.07
C ALA A 372 -3.28 -17.60 -9.52
N GLU A 373 -3.95 -18.71 -9.85
CA GLU A 373 -4.54 -18.93 -11.17
C GLU A 373 -5.69 -17.94 -11.40
N ALA A 374 -6.66 -17.84 -10.50
CA ALA A 374 -7.71 -16.83 -10.57
C ALA A 374 -7.18 -15.39 -10.47
N ASP A 375 -6.23 -15.15 -9.57
CA ASP A 375 -5.73 -13.81 -9.28
C ASP A 375 -5.05 -13.16 -10.47
N TYR A 376 -4.02 -13.81 -11.04
CA TYR A 376 -3.16 -13.14 -12.01
C TYR A 376 -2.62 -14.01 -13.14
N SER A 377 -2.96 -15.29 -13.20
CA SER A 377 -2.41 -16.19 -14.22
C SER A 377 -3.40 -16.69 -15.27
N ARG A 378 -4.68 -16.83 -14.95
CA ARG A 378 -5.70 -17.32 -15.88
C ARG A 378 -6.03 -16.25 -16.94
N PRO A 379 -5.79 -16.50 -18.24
CA PRO A 379 -6.22 -15.56 -19.28
C PRO A 379 -7.75 -15.49 -19.35
N MET A 380 -8.30 -14.27 -19.35
CA MET A 380 -9.73 -14.05 -19.56
C MET A 380 -10.04 -13.92 -21.05
N SER A 381 -11.11 -14.56 -21.52
CA SER A 381 -11.61 -14.36 -22.88
C SER A 381 -12.16 -12.94 -23.08
N ALA A 382 -12.37 -12.53 -24.34
CA ALA A 382 -13.01 -11.26 -24.66
C ALA A 382 -14.39 -11.14 -24.00
N ALA A 383 -15.15 -12.25 -23.95
CA ALA A 383 -16.46 -12.28 -23.31
C ALA A 383 -16.39 -12.09 -21.79
N GLN A 384 -15.29 -12.47 -21.14
CA GLN A 384 -15.07 -12.37 -19.69
C GLN A 384 -14.37 -11.07 -19.27
N SER A 385 -13.78 -10.34 -20.22
CA SER A 385 -12.94 -9.18 -19.94
C SER A 385 -13.72 -7.88 -19.80
N VAL A 386 -13.27 -7.01 -18.90
CA VAL A 386 -13.93 -5.73 -18.60
C VAL A 386 -13.98 -4.80 -19.81
N ASP A 387 -12.94 -4.81 -20.63
CA ASP A 387 -12.81 -3.98 -21.84
C ASP A 387 -13.25 -4.70 -23.13
N GLY A 388 -13.73 -5.94 -23.03
CA GLY A 388 -14.08 -6.77 -24.18
C GLY A 388 -12.86 -7.31 -24.95
N VAL A 389 -11.65 -7.14 -24.43
CA VAL A 389 -10.40 -7.60 -25.06
C VAL A 389 -9.84 -8.78 -24.27
N ALA A 390 -9.66 -9.91 -24.95
CA ALA A 390 -9.07 -11.10 -24.33
C ALA A 390 -7.65 -10.84 -23.84
N ASP A 391 -7.31 -11.37 -22.68
CA ASP A 391 -5.93 -11.41 -22.21
C ASP A 391 -5.14 -12.39 -23.10
N SER A 392 -3.88 -12.08 -23.44
CA SER A 392 -3.01 -13.07 -24.06
C SER A 392 -2.54 -14.12 -23.05
N GLY A 393 -2.03 -15.25 -23.54
CA GLY A 393 -1.52 -16.33 -22.69
C GLY A 393 -0.13 -16.09 -22.08
N TRP A 394 0.52 -14.97 -22.40
CA TRP A 394 1.93 -14.69 -22.05
C TRP A 394 2.15 -13.33 -21.39
N GLU A 395 1.12 -12.51 -21.25
CA GLU A 395 1.21 -11.25 -20.50
C GLU A 395 1.56 -11.49 -19.03
N PRO A 396 2.44 -10.68 -18.42
CA PRO A 396 2.85 -10.88 -17.02
C PRO A 396 1.72 -10.64 -16.00
N LEU A 397 0.57 -10.09 -16.42
CA LEU A 397 -0.60 -9.88 -15.58
C LEU A 397 -1.86 -10.29 -16.35
N ARG A 398 -2.61 -11.25 -15.81
CA ARG A 398 -3.87 -11.76 -16.36
C ARG A 398 -4.90 -11.87 -15.22
N GLY A 399 -5.93 -12.69 -15.37
CA GLY A 399 -6.85 -13.03 -14.28
C GLY A 399 -7.63 -11.84 -13.72
N ASN A 400 -8.16 -12.02 -12.52
CA ASN A 400 -8.96 -11.00 -11.84
C ASN A 400 -8.19 -9.69 -11.65
N TYR A 401 -6.90 -9.74 -11.37
CA TYR A 401 -6.07 -8.55 -11.16
C TYR A 401 -5.93 -7.72 -12.43
N ASN A 402 -5.72 -8.34 -13.60
CA ASN A 402 -5.74 -7.59 -14.86
C ASN A 402 -7.12 -6.97 -15.12
N GLN A 403 -8.19 -7.70 -14.81
CA GLN A 403 -9.54 -7.17 -14.99
C GLN A 403 -9.85 -6.02 -14.02
N LEU A 404 -9.38 -6.06 -12.77
CA LEU A 404 -9.49 -4.94 -11.82
C LEU A 404 -8.70 -3.72 -12.30
N LYS A 405 -7.52 -3.94 -12.88
CA LYS A 405 -6.74 -2.86 -13.51
C LYS A 405 -7.51 -2.20 -14.66
N LYS A 406 -8.11 -3.01 -15.54
CA LYS A 406 -9.00 -2.55 -16.63
C LYS A 406 -10.24 -1.82 -16.07
N LEU A 407 -10.82 -2.30 -14.97
CA LEU A 407 -11.97 -1.68 -14.31
C LEU A 407 -11.63 -0.30 -13.73
N LYS A 408 -10.50 -0.16 -13.04
CA LYS A 408 -10.04 1.14 -12.52
C LYS A 408 -9.73 2.13 -13.64
N ALA A 409 -9.26 1.67 -14.79
CA ALA A 409 -9.08 2.55 -15.95
C ALA A 409 -10.42 3.15 -16.44
N LYS A 410 -11.52 2.38 -16.36
CA LYS A 410 -12.88 2.86 -16.65
C LYS A 410 -13.50 3.69 -15.51
N HIS A 411 -13.16 3.36 -14.26
CA HIS A 411 -13.70 3.98 -13.05
C HIS A 411 -12.57 4.46 -12.14
N PRO A 412 -11.91 5.60 -12.46
CA PRO A 412 -10.68 6.04 -11.78
C PRO A 412 -10.87 6.40 -10.30
N ASN A 413 -12.12 6.62 -9.87
CA ASN A 413 -12.46 6.91 -8.48
C ASN A 413 -12.75 5.64 -7.66
N LEU A 414 -12.93 4.48 -8.31
CA LEU A 414 -13.15 3.20 -7.63
C LEU A 414 -11.92 2.82 -6.83
N LYS A 415 -12.14 2.42 -5.58
CA LYS A 415 -11.09 1.88 -4.71
C LYS A 415 -11.14 0.37 -4.70
N VAL A 416 -9.99 -0.27 -4.80
CA VAL A 416 -9.87 -1.72 -4.71
C VAL A 416 -8.97 -2.04 -3.53
N LEU A 417 -9.48 -2.74 -2.53
CA LEU A 417 -8.73 -3.17 -1.35
C LEU A 417 -8.55 -4.69 -1.42
N ILE A 418 -7.38 -5.18 -1.03
CA ILE A 418 -7.21 -6.62 -0.79
C ILE A 418 -7.76 -6.92 0.60
N SER A 419 -8.73 -7.84 0.70
CA SER A 419 -9.22 -8.32 1.99
C SER A 419 -8.38 -9.50 2.43
N LEU A 420 -7.72 -9.37 3.57
CA LEU A 420 -6.86 -10.38 4.17
C LEU A 420 -7.66 -11.16 5.20
N GLY A 421 -7.73 -12.48 5.06
CA GLY A 421 -8.47 -13.34 5.98
C GLY A 421 -9.81 -13.81 5.43
N GLY A 422 -10.87 -13.49 6.16
CA GLY A 422 -12.16 -14.17 6.10
C GLY A 422 -12.17 -15.44 6.94
N TRP A 423 -13.34 -16.07 7.01
CA TRP A 423 -13.60 -17.24 7.85
C TRP A 423 -12.46 -18.29 7.85
N THR A 424 -12.03 -18.75 6.68
CA THR A 424 -11.07 -19.86 6.56
C THR A 424 -9.60 -19.46 6.59
N TYR A 425 -9.26 -18.19 6.32
CA TYR A 425 -7.86 -17.72 6.22
C TYR A 425 -7.42 -16.90 7.45
N SER A 426 -8.25 -16.84 8.49
CA SER A 426 -7.97 -16.07 9.70
C SER A 426 -7.00 -16.73 10.69
N LYS A 427 -6.67 -18.01 10.50
CA LYS A 427 -5.96 -18.84 11.50
C LYS A 427 -4.68 -18.23 12.06
N TYR A 428 -3.89 -17.59 11.22
CA TYR A 428 -2.55 -17.10 11.59
C TYR A 428 -2.48 -15.62 11.95
N PHE A 429 -3.63 -14.93 12.08
CA PHE A 429 -3.63 -13.52 12.49
C PHE A 429 -3.03 -13.32 13.90
N SER A 430 -3.39 -14.19 14.85
CA SER A 430 -2.81 -14.15 16.22
C SER A 430 -1.28 -14.23 16.17
N ASP A 431 -0.71 -15.07 15.30
CA ASP A 431 0.74 -15.25 15.16
C ASP A 431 1.43 -14.01 14.57
N VAL A 432 0.90 -13.45 13.48
CA VAL A 432 1.48 -12.24 12.87
C VAL A 432 1.30 -11.01 13.76
N ALA A 433 0.27 -10.99 14.60
CA ALA A 433 -0.01 -9.91 15.53
C ALA A 433 0.83 -9.98 16.82
N ALA A 434 1.32 -11.17 17.20
CA ALA A 434 1.87 -11.47 18.52
C ALA A 434 3.05 -10.60 18.96
N THR A 435 3.96 -10.24 18.04
CA THR A 435 5.17 -9.49 18.37
C THR A 435 5.40 -8.34 17.42
N ASP A 436 6.11 -7.29 17.86
CA ASP A 436 6.47 -6.16 17.02
C ASP A 436 7.24 -6.57 15.75
N ALA A 437 8.18 -7.53 15.89
CA ALA A 437 8.93 -8.06 14.76
C ALA A 437 8.03 -8.81 13.77
N ALA A 438 7.08 -9.63 14.25
CA ALA A 438 6.14 -10.35 13.40
C ALA A 438 5.21 -9.38 12.66
N ARG A 439 4.65 -8.38 13.35
CA ARG A 439 3.78 -7.36 12.72
C ARG A 439 4.51 -6.61 11.61
N LYS A 440 5.73 -6.13 11.89
CA LYS A 440 6.58 -5.44 10.91
C LYS A 440 6.85 -6.31 9.69
N LYS A 441 7.20 -7.58 9.90
CA LYS A 441 7.48 -8.55 8.84
C LYS A 441 6.23 -8.80 7.98
N PHE A 442 5.10 -9.10 8.61
CA PHE A 442 3.85 -9.36 7.92
C PHE A 442 3.40 -8.15 7.09
N VAL A 443 3.27 -6.98 7.72
CA VAL A 443 2.79 -5.75 7.06
C VAL A 443 3.70 -5.34 5.90
N SER A 444 5.03 -5.41 6.09
CA SER A 444 5.97 -5.07 5.01
C SER A 444 5.86 -6.01 3.81
N SER A 445 5.65 -7.31 4.05
CA SER A 445 5.43 -8.29 2.97
C SER A 445 4.12 -8.02 2.21
N CYS A 446 3.05 -7.64 2.90
CA CYS A 446 1.77 -7.31 2.27
C CYS A 446 1.86 -6.04 1.42
N ILE A 447 2.56 -5.00 1.91
CA ILE A 447 2.83 -3.78 1.13
C ILE A 447 3.66 -4.10 -0.12
N ASP A 448 4.66 -4.98 0.00
CA ASP A 448 5.49 -5.38 -1.14
C ASP A 448 4.70 -6.08 -2.24
N ILE A 449 3.87 -7.05 -1.85
CA ILE A 449 3.07 -7.83 -2.80
C ILE A 449 1.96 -6.97 -3.41
N TYR A 450 1.13 -6.33 -2.58
CA TYR A 450 -0.12 -5.73 -3.05
C TYR A 450 -0.01 -4.26 -3.45
N LEU A 451 0.74 -3.43 -2.71
CA LEU A 451 0.85 -2.01 -3.03
C LEU A 451 1.97 -1.71 -4.03
N LYS A 452 3.15 -2.34 -3.84
CA LYS A 452 4.24 -2.24 -4.82
C LYS A 452 4.01 -3.17 -6.02
N GLY A 453 3.17 -4.19 -5.88
CA GLY A 453 2.78 -5.07 -6.98
C GLY A 453 3.81 -6.13 -7.35
N ASN A 454 4.69 -6.51 -6.42
CA ASN A 454 5.75 -7.49 -6.65
C ASN A 454 5.21 -8.92 -6.53
N LEU A 455 4.49 -9.37 -7.55
CA LEU A 455 3.91 -10.72 -7.54
C LEU A 455 5.00 -11.78 -7.75
N PRO A 456 4.99 -12.90 -7.00
CA PRO A 456 5.80 -14.08 -7.34
C PRO A 456 5.48 -14.59 -8.74
N VAL A 457 6.48 -15.13 -9.44
CA VAL A 457 6.25 -15.73 -10.76
C VAL A 457 5.51 -17.05 -10.60
N TYR A 458 4.33 -17.16 -11.23
CA TYR A 458 3.48 -18.34 -11.22
C TYR A 458 2.89 -18.56 -12.63
N ASN A 459 3.07 -19.76 -13.20
CA ASN A 459 2.63 -20.10 -14.56
C ASN A 459 3.00 -19.03 -15.61
N GLY A 460 4.22 -18.49 -15.51
CA GLY A 460 4.75 -17.46 -16.41
C GLY A 460 4.11 -16.06 -16.28
N ALA A 461 3.23 -15.83 -15.31
CA ALA A 461 2.75 -14.51 -14.90
C ALA A 461 3.42 -14.07 -13.60
N GLY A 462 3.35 -12.78 -13.28
CA GLY A 462 3.96 -12.15 -12.12
C GLY A 462 5.31 -11.48 -12.43
N GLY A 463 5.96 -10.99 -11.39
CA GLY A 463 7.20 -10.22 -11.45
C GLY A 463 7.10 -8.87 -10.74
N PRO A 464 8.23 -8.17 -10.57
CA PRO A 464 8.30 -6.89 -9.87
C PRO A 464 7.37 -5.84 -10.50
N GLY A 465 6.57 -5.16 -9.67
CA GLY A 465 5.68 -4.07 -10.10
C GLY A 465 4.51 -4.45 -11.01
N THR A 466 4.30 -5.73 -11.31
CA THR A 466 3.27 -6.18 -12.27
C THR A 466 1.85 -5.82 -11.86
N ALA A 467 1.55 -5.91 -10.56
CA ALA A 467 0.25 -5.53 -9.99
C ALA A 467 0.20 -4.09 -9.44
N ALA A 468 1.24 -3.28 -9.65
CA ALA A 468 1.30 -1.94 -9.09
C ALA A 468 0.10 -1.07 -9.53
N GLY A 469 -0.51 -0.39 -8.57
CA GLY A 469 -1.64 0.52 -8.80
C GLY A 469 -3.03 -0.14 -8.87
N ILE A 470 -3.12 -1.47 -8.73
CA ILE A 470 -4.40 -2.16 -8.61
C ILE A 470 -5.02 -1.86 -7.24
N PHE A 471 -4.29 -2.15 -6.17
CA PHE A 471 -4.81 -1.99 -4.80
C PHE A 471 -4.56 -0.58 -4.24
N ASP A 472 -5.57 -0.05 -3.56
CA ASP A 472 -5.60 1.24 -2.88
C ASP A 472 -5.49 1.09 -1.35
N GLY A 473 -5.18 -0.10 -0.86
CA GLY A 473 -5.06 -0.38 0.57
C GLY A 473 -5.44 -1.81 0.95
N PHE A 474 -5.77 -2.00 2.22
CA PHE A 474 -6.03 -3.29 2.83
C PHE A 474 -7.37 -3.26 3.58
N ASP A 475 -8.09 -4.37 3.48
CA ASP A 475 -9.21 -4.71 4.35
C ASP A 475 -8.76 -5.87 5.26
N LEU A 476 -8.92 -5.72 6.58
CA LEU A 476 -8.56 -6.75 7.56
C LEU A 476 -9.81 -7.51 7.98
N ASP A 477 -9.87 -8.77 7.59
CA ASP A 477 -10.99 -9.66 7.89
C ASP A 477 -10.51 -10.77 8.83
N TRP A 478 -10.15 -10.39 10.06
CA TRP A 478 -9.73 -11.32 11.10
C TRP A 478 -10.95 -11.79 11.89
N GLU A 479 -11.31 -13.06 11.69
CA GLU A 479 -12.41 -13.75 12.36
C GLU A 479 -11.90 -14.83 13.34
N TRP A 480 -11.72 -14.56 14.64
CA TRP A 480 -11.90 -13.29 15.35
C TRP A 480 -10.76 -13.06 16.34
N PRO A 481 -10.29 -11.82 16.55
CA PRO A 481 -9.31 -11.54 17.58
C PRO A 481 -9.87 -11.87 18.97
N GLY A 482 -9.17 -12.71 19.72
CA GLY A 482 -9.50 -13.01 21.12
C GLY A 482 -10.69 -13.93 21.35
N ALA A 483 -11.34 -14.42 20.29
CA ALA A 483 -12.50 -15.30 20.35
C ALA A 483 -12.44 -16.36 19.25
N GLU A 484 -13.26 -17.41 19.39
CA GLU A 484 -13.36 -18.48 18.42
C GLU A 484 -13.92 -17.99 17.07
N GLY A 485 -13.34 -18.50 15.99
CA GLY A 485 -13.83 -18.38 14.61
C GLY A 485 -13.91 -19.76 13.96
N HIS A 486 -13.43 -19.89 12.73
CA HIS A 486 -13.28 -21.19 12.08
C HIS A 486 -12.43 -22.17 12.92
N ALA A 487 -12.72 -23.46 12.81
CA ALA A 487 -12.01 -24.51 13.52
C ALA A 487 -10.50 -24.40 13.32
N GLY A 488 -9.72 -24.54 14.40
CA GLY A 488 -8.26 -24.47 14.35
C GLY A 488 -7.66 -23.06 14.30
N ASN A 489 -8.47 -21.99 14.24
CA ASN A 489 -7.93 -20.63 14.34
C ASN A 489 -7.15 -20.45 15.64
N HIS A 490 -5.99 -19.81 15.56
CA HIS A 490 -5.24 -19.41 16.75
C HIS A 490 -5.86 -18.13 17.30
N PHE A 491 -6.18 -18.11 18.59
CA PHE A 491 -6.68 -16.92 19.28
C PHE A 491 -6.32 -16.96 20.77
N GLY A 492 -6.32 -15.79 21.41
CA GLY A 492 -6.20 -15.67 22.86
C GLY A 492 -6.43 -14.24 23.35
N PRO A 493 -6.53 -14.02 24.67
CA PRO A 493 -6.88 -12.71 25.24
C PRO A 493 -5.88 -11.59 24.88
N GLN A 494 -4.64 -11.93 24.55
CA GLN A 494 -3.63 -10.98 24.06
C GLN A 494 -4.04 -10.31 22.73
N ASP A 495 -4.92 -10.93 21.96
CA ASP A 495 -5.32 -10.45 20.64
C ASP A 495 -6.04 -9.12 20.70
N LYS A 496 -6.73 -8.79 21.81
CA LYS A 496 -7.36 -7.47 22.00
C LYS A 496 -6.38 -6.33 21.77
N VAL A 497 -5.19 -6.45 22.36
CA VAL A 497 -4.12 -5.44 22.23
C VAL A 497 -3.30 -5.66 20.95
N ASN A 498 -3.02 -6.91 20.59
CA ASN A 498 -2.21 -7.23 19.42
C ASN A 498 -2.91 -6.83 18.11
N ASN A 499 -4.23 -6.95 18.02
CA ASN A 499 -5.04 -6.47 16.90
C ASN A 499 -4.87 -4.95 16.72
N SER A 500 -5.00 -4.17 17.81
CA SER A 500 -4.76 -2.73 17.78
C SER A 500 -3.35 -2.39 17.28
N LEU A 501 -2.33 -3.08 17.80
CA LEU A 501 -0.95 -2.87 17.39
C LEU A 501 -0.68 -3.28 15.92
N LEU A 502 -1.40 -4.28 15.41
CA LEU A 502 -1.31 -4.69 14.01
C LEU A 502 -1.93 -3.65 13.08
N ILE A 503 -3.12 -3.14 13.42
CA ILE A 503 -3.80 -2.06 12.70
C ILE A 503 -2.93 -0.79 12.67
N GLU A 504 -2.35 -0.41 13.81
CA GLU A 504 -1.42 0.72 13.92
C GLU A 504 -0.17 0.53 13.05
N GLU A 505 0.37 -0.70 12.98
CA GLU A 505 1.53 -1.00 12.16
C GLU A 505 1.23 -0.94 10.65
N PHE A 506 0.06 -1.44 10.21
CA PHE A 506 -0.43 -1.22 8.84
C PHE A 506 -0.49 0.27 8.53
N ARG A 507 -1.17 1.07 9.36
CA ARG A 507 -1.30 2.51 9.16
C ARG A 507 0.07 3.19 9.06
N ARG A 508 1.01 2.86 9.96
CA ARG A 508 2.35 3.44 10.00
C ARG A 508 3.14 3.16 8.72
N GLN A 509 3.20 1.91 8.27
CA GLN A 509 3.95 1.58 7.06
C GLN A 509 3.26 2.10 5.78
N MET A 510 1.93 2.10 5.74
CA MET A 510 1.17 2.68 4.62
C MET A 510 1.35 4.19 4.51
N ASP A 511 1.38 4.91 5.63
CA ASP A 511 1.67 6.34 5.65
C ASP A 511 3.10 6.63 5.19
N ALA A 512 4.07 5.81 5.63
CA ALA A 512 5.44 5.91 5.16
C ALA A 512 5.50 5.72 3.63
N TYR A 513 4.81 4.71 3.08
CA TYR A 513 4.75 4.48 1.65
C TYR A 513 3.99 5.60 0.89
N SER A 514 2.96 6.19 1.51
CA SER A 514 2.22 7.33 0.96
C SER A 514 3.13 8.53 0.72
N THR A 515 4.17 8.74 1.52
CA THR A 515 5.15 9.82 1.28
C THR A 515 5.99 9.59 0.02
N THR A 516 6.17 8.33 -0.39
CA THR A 516 6.89 7.96 -1.61
C THR A 516 6.02 8.09 -2.86
N THR A 517 4.74 7.75 -2.76
CA THR A 517 3.84 7.69 -3.93
C THR A 517 2.95 8.93 -4.10
N GLY A 518 2.83 9.76 -3.06
CA GLY A 518 1.88 10.88 -3.00
C GLY A 518 0.41 10.43 -2.93
N LYS A 519 0.14 9.14 -2.71
CA LYS A 519 -1.22 8.58 -2.62
C LYS A 519 -1.52 8.17 -1.19
N ARG A 520 -2.73 8.47 -0.71
CA ARG A 520 -3.24 7.88 0.54
C ARG A 520 -3.78 6.48 0.26
N TYR A 521 -3.29 5.50 1.01
CA TYR A 521 -3.84 4.15 1.04
C TYR A 521 -4.83 3.98 2.20
N GLN A 522 -5.89 3.21 1.97
CA GLN A 522 -6.99 3.02 2.94
C GLN A 522 -6.83 1.73 3.74
N LEU A 523 -7.20 1.78 5.02
CA LEU A 523 -7.24 0.64 5.91
C LEU A 523 -8.67 0.42 6.41
N THR A 524 -9.28 -0.69 6.04
CA THR A 524 -10.64 -1.08 6.42
C THR A 524 -10.63 -2.43 7.13
N ALA A 525 -11.73 -2.81 7.76
CA ALA A 525 -11.87 -4.13 8.37
C ALA A 525 -13.31 -4.60 8.34
N PHE A 526 -13.51 -5.91 8.20
CA PHE A 526 -14.77 -6.55 8.57
C PHE A 526 -14.80 -6.74 10.08
N THR A 527 -15.86 -6.28 10.74
CA THR A 527 -15.92 -6.23 12.20
C THR A 527 -17.18 -6.88 12.75
N PRO A 528 -17.10 -7.58 13.91
CA PRO A 528 -18.14 -8.51 14.35
C PRO A 528 -19.42 -7.80 14.79
N ALA A 529 -20.54 -8.50 14.64
CA ALA A 529 -21.81 -8.11 15.23
C ALA A 529 -21.95 -8.53 16.70
N ASP A 530 -21.23 -9.57 17.10
CA ASP A 530 -21.34 -10.20 18.41
C ASP A 530 -20.66 -9.37 19.51
N PRO A 531 -21.41 -8.89 20.53
CA PRO A 531 -20.85 -8.15 21.65
C PRO A 531 -19.71 -8.87 22.37
N ALA A 532 -19.75 -10.21 22.46
CA ALA A 532 -18.70 -10.98 23.11
C ALA A 532 -17.39 -10.93 22.30
N LYS A 533 -17.47 -11.00 20.96
CA LYS A 533 -16.31 -10.89 20.06
C LYS A 533 -15.76 -9.47 19.99
N ILE A 534 -16.64 -8.46 20.03
CA ILE A 534 -16.23 -7.06 20.15
C ILE A 534 -15.41 -6.87 21.43
N GLU A 535 -15.95 -7.30 22.58
CA GLU A 535 -15.28 -7.15 23.87
C GLU A 535 -13.97 -7.94 23.95
N ALA A 536 -13.91 -9.13 23.37
CA ALA A 536 -12.72 -9.97 23.40
C ALA A 536 -11.56 -9.44 22.54
N GLY A 537 -11.83 -8.75 21.44
CA GLY A 537 -10.84 -8.51 20.38
C GLY A 537 -10.62 -7.06 19.92
N TRP A 538 -11.49 -6.12 20.30
CA TRP A 538 -11.52 -4.80 19.68
C TRP A 538 -11.44 -3.64 20.68
N GLU A 539 -10.33 -2.92 20.68
CA GLU A 539 -10.21 -1.61 21.32
C GLU A 539 -10.77 -0.51 20.39
N LEU A 540 -12.07 -0.52 20.11
CA LEU A 540 -12.73 0.29 19.06
C LEU A 540 -12.32 1.77 19.05
N GLY A 541 -12.29 2.44 20.21
CA GLY A 541 -11.88 3.84 20.31
C GLY A 541 -10.40 4.11 19.98
N ARG A 542 -9.52 3.12 20.19
CA ARG A 542 -8.10 3.18 19.82
C ARG A 542 -7.93 2.95 18.33
N VAL A 543 -8.48 1.85 17.81
CA VAL A 543 -8.31 1.48 16.39
C VAL A 543 -9.00 2.46 15.44
N ALA A 544 -10.06 3.15 15.88
CA ALA A 544 -10.70 4.21 15.10
C ALA A 544 -9.75 5.36 14.71
N GLN A 545 -8.59 5.51 15.37
CA GLN A 545 -7.58 6.50 15.00
C GLN A 545 -6.74 6.08 13.79
N SER A 546 -6.66 4.78 13.50
CA SER A 546 -5.88 4.22 12.40
C SER A 546 -6.74 3.72 11.24
N MET A 547 -7.99 3.37 11.52
CA MET A 547 -8.94 2.83 10.54
C MET A 547 -9.67 3.93 9.74
N ASP A 548 -9.91 3.65 8.46
CA ASP A 548 -10.70 4.48 7.56
C ASP A 548 -12.18 4.05 7.53
N ILE A 549 -12.47 2.75 7.44
CA ILE A 549 -13.83 2.18 7.41
C ILE A 549 -13.93 0.94 8.31
N PHE A 550 -15.02 0.84 9.06
CA PHE A 550 -15.50 -0.35 9.75
C PHE A 550 -16.65 -0.94 8.94
N ASN A 551 -16.40 -2.06 8.25
CA ASN A 551 -17.43 -2.86 7.58
C ASN A 551 -18.12 -3.73 8.63
N VAL A 552 -19.10 -3.15 9.31
CA VAL A 552 -19.77 -3.81 10.44
C VAL A 552 -20.72 -4.88 9.93
N GLN A 553 -20.56 -6.10 10.44
CA GLN A 553 -21.43 -7.23 10.15
C GLN A 553 -22.90 -6.89 10.48
N GLY A 554 -23.76 -6.99 9.47
CA GLY A 554 -25.21 -6.77 9.57
C GLY A 554 -26.03 -7.98 9.10
N TYR A 555 -25.38 -9.13 9.09
CA TYR A 555 -25.86 -10.42 8.64
C TYR A 555 -25.22 -11.54 9.49
N ASP A 556 -25.58 -12.80 9.25
CA ASP A 556 -25.10 -13.96 10.01
C ASP A 556 -25.42 -13.94 11.50
N PHE A 557 -26.50 -13.28 11.89
CA PHE A 557 -26.99 -13.29 13.27
C PHE A 557 -27.49 -14.69 13.68
N HIS A 558 -28.22 -15.33 12.77
CA HIS A 558 -28.75 -16.68 12.91
C HIS A 558 -28.52 -17.47 11.64
N GLY A 559 -28.21 -18.76 11.77
CA GLY A 559 -27.79 -19.55 10.62
C GLY A 559 -27.66 -21.05 10.86
N SER A 560 -27.93 -21.81 9.81
CA SER A 560 -27.49 -23.20 9.66
C SER A 560 -26.63 -23.31 8.41
N GLY A 561 -25.54 -24.08 8.44
CA GLY A 561 -24.77 -24.35 7.22
C GLY A 561 -23.43 -25.07 7.38
N SER A 562 -22.82 -25.47 6.28
CA SER A 562 -21.61 -26.31 6.30
C SER A 562 -20.42 -25.61 6.94
N ASP A 563 -20.03 -24.42 6.49
CA ASP A 563 -18.85 -23.66 6.96
C ASP A 563 -18.96 -23.17 8.41
N ASN A 564 -20.18 -23.04 8.94
CA ASN A 564 -20.42 -22.41 10.24
C ASN A 564 -21.73 -22.82 10.93
N SER A 565 -22.29 -24.04 10.79
CA SER A 565 -23.59 -24.36 11.43
C SER A 565 -23.56 -24.18 12.96
N TRP A 566 -24.01 -23.03 13.46
CA TRP A 566 -24.11 -22.76 14.89
C TRP A 566 -25.53 -22.98 15.43
N GLU A 567 -26.56 -22.99 14.58
CA GLU A 567 -27.97 -23.16 14.98
C GLU A 567 -28.79 -24.08 14.04
N PRO A 568 -28.40 -25.36 13.85
CA PRO A 568 -29.06 -26.24 12.86
C PRO A 568 -30.52 -26.60 13.19
N ASN A 569 -30.92 -26.48 14.45
CA ASN A 569 -32.18 -27.06 14.95
C ASN A 569 -33.31 -26.04 15.14
N ARG A 570 -33.07 -24.77 14.84
CA ARG A 570 -34.06 -23.70 14.95
C ARG A 570 -33.75 -22.59 13.96
N THR A 571 -34.78 -22.07 13.32
CA THR A 571 -34.70 -20.94 12.39
C THR A 571 -34.53 -19.61 13.14
N GLY A 572 -33.88 -18.64 12.51
CA GLY A 572 -33.85 -17.26 13.00
C GLY A 572 -33.45 -16.26 11.92
N HIS A 573 -33.82 -15.00 12.08
CA HIS A 573 -33.51 -13.95 11.11
C HIS A 573 -32.00 -13.71 11.00
N GLN A 574 -31.42 -13.79 9.80
CA GLN A 574 -29.96 -13.66 9.68
C GLN A 574 -29.47 -12.21 9.74
N GLY A 575 -30.35 -11.23 9.56
CA GLY A 575 -29.98 -9.82 9.38
C GLY A 575 -31.13 -8.86 9.64
N ASN A 576 -31.87 -9.04 10.72
CA ASN A 576 -32.92 -8.11 11.17
C ASN A 576 -32.35 -6.73 11.56
N LEU A 577 -33.08 -5.65 11.27
CA LEU A 577 -32.66 -4.29 11.64
C LEU A 577 -32.79 -4.05 13.15
N TYR A 578 -33.93 -4.47 13.72
CA TYR A 578 -34.30 -4.29 15.12
C TYR A 578 -34.44 -5.64 15.81
N PRO A 579 -34.28 -5.70 17.15
CA PRO A 579 -34.55 -6.91 17.91
C PRO A 579 -35.99 -7.39 17.69
N ASP A 580 -36.15 -8.68 17.47
CA ASP A 580 -37.46 -9.30 17.37
C ASP A 580 -37.94 -9.74 18.78
N PRO A 581 -39.11 -9.28 19.26
CA PRO A 581 -39.67 -9.73 20.53
C PRO A 581 -39.96 -11.25 20.60
N ASP A 582 -40.15 -11.91 19.46
CA ASP A 582 -40.42 -13.34 19.36
C ASP A 582 -39.15 -14.20 19.28
N ASP A 583 -37.98 -13.58 19.14
CA ASP A 583 -36.69 -14.28 19.15
C ASP A 583 -36.58 -15.11 20.46
N PRO A 584 -36.35 -16.42 20.38
CA PRO A 584 -36.26 -17.29 21.55
C PRO A 584 -34.81 -17.63 21.97
N TYR A 585 -33.78 -17.11 21.28
CA TYR A 585 -32.36 -17.32 21.61
C TYR A 585 -31.95 -16.52 22.85
N THR A 586 -30.82 -16.87 23.46
CA THR A 586 -30.31 -16.13 24.65
C THR A 586 -29.69 -14.80 24.25
N THR A 587 -28.90 -14.81 23.18
CA THR A 587 -28.24 -13.63 22.63
C THR A 587 -29.15 -13.01 21.58
N LYS A 588 -29.40 -11.71 21.70
CA LYS A 588 -30.28 -10.94 20.79
C LYS A 588 -29.44 -10.12 19.85
N PHE A 589 -29.44 -10.48 18.57
CA PHE A 589 -28.75 -9.73 17.54
C PHE A 589 -29.71 -8.79 16.80
N SER A 590 -29.20 -7.63 16.43
CA SER A 590 -29.86 -6.70 15.52
C SER A 590 -28.83 -5.71 14.99
N VAL A 591 -29.06 -5.17 13.79
CA VAL A 591 -28.23 -4.10 13.25
C VAL A 591 -28.18 -2.89 14.18
N GLU A 592 -29.31 -2.49 14.77
CA GLU A 592 -29.39 -1.36 15.69
C GLU A 592 -28.46 -1.55 16.91
N SER A 593 -28.58 -2.68 17.61
CA SER A 593 -27.75 -2.95 18.80
C SER A 593 -26.28 -3.09 18.45
N THR A 594 -25.95 -3.72 17.33
CA THR A 594 -24.58 -3.88 16.87
C THR A 594 -23.95 -2.53 16.55
N VAL A 595 -24.56 -1.69 15.72
CA VAL A 595 -24.00 -0.38 15.35
C VAL A 595 -23.92 0.54 16.57
N GLN A 596 -24.90 0.49 17.47
CA GLN A 596 -24.88 1.30 18.69
C GLN A 596 -23.65 1.01 19.56
N ALA A 597 -23.19 -0.24 19.64
CA ALA A 597 -21.97 -0.58 20.38
C ALA A 597 -20.71 0.13 19.83
N TYR A 598 -20.60 0.30 18.50
CA TYR A 598 -19.48 1.03 17.89
C TYR A 598 -19.58 2.54 18.14
N LEU A 599 -20.80 3.09 18.08
CA LEU A 599 -21.06 4.51 18.37
C LEU A 599 -20.76 4.84 19.84
N ASP A 600 -21.18 3.99 20.76
CA ASP A 600 -20.94 4.15 22.20
C ASP A 600 -19.44 4.06 22.54
N ALA A 601 -18.67 3.27 21.76
CA ALA A 601 -17.22 3.20 21.86
C ALA A 601 -16.49 4.40 21.21
N GLY A 602 -17.22 5.37 20.64
CA GLY A 602 -16.66 6.60 20.08
C GLY A 602 -16.21 6.49 18.62
N VAL A 603 -16.57 5.42 17.90
CA VAL A 603 -16.29 5.32 16.46
C VAL A 603 -17.14 6.36 15.72
N PRO A 604 -16.55 7.24 14.90
CA PRO A 604 -17.33 8.23 14.15
C PRO A 604 -18.35 7.54 13.23
N PRO A 605 -19.64 7.96 13.20
CA PRO A 605 -20.66 7.38 12.33
C PRO A 605 -20.24 7.30 10.85
N ARG A 606 -19.54 8.35 10.39
CA ARG A 606 -18.98 8.47 9.03
C ARG A 606 -17.72 7.63 8.79
N LYS A 607 -17.45 6.62 9.63
CA LYS A 607 -16.52 5.51 9.36
C LYS A 607 -17.22 4.15 9.32
N ILE A 608 -18.52 4.07 9.62
CA ILE A 608 -19.23 2.80 9.75
C ILE A 608 -20.03 2.53 8.48
N THR A 609 -19.82 1.39 7.85
CA THR A 609 -20.70 0.85 6.82
C THR A 609 -21.53 -0.30 7.40
N LEU A 610 -22.78 -0.40 6.98
CA LEU A 610 -23.68 -1.49 7.34
C LEU A 610 -23.53 -2.66 6.36
N GLY A 611 -23.18 -3.85 6.85
CA GLY A 611 -23.21 -5.09 6.09
C GLY A 611 -24.62 -5.51 5.68
N LEU A 612 -24.79 -5.89 4.41
CA LEU A 612 -26.03 -6.42 3.83
C LEU A 612 -25.76 -7.78 3.18
N ALA A 613 -26.69 -8.72 3.33
CA ALA A 613 -26.53 -10.07 2.79
C ALA A 613 -27.06 -10.16 1.36
N PHE A 614 -26.19 -10.39 0.39
CA PHE A 614 -26.56 -10.74 -1.00
C PHE A 614 -26.81 -12.26 -1.14
N TYR A 615 -27.16 -12.92 -0.05
CA TYR A 615 -27.45 -14.34 0.07
C TYR A 615 -28.51 -14.58 1.15
N GLY A 616 -29.06 -15.79 1.15
CA GLY A 616 -29.95 -16.28 2.19
C GLY A 616 -29.32 -17.39 3.02
N ARG A 617 -29.73 -17.46 4.30
CA ARG A 617 -29.51 -18.60 5.19
C ARG A 617 -30.77 -19.42 5.32
N GLY A 618 -30.65 -20.75 5.30
CA GLY A 618 -31.80 -21.64 5.13
C GLY A 618 -31.75 -22.95 5.90
N TRP A 619 -32.92 -23.36 6.40
CA TRP A 619 -33.17 -24.58 7.15
C TRP A 619 -34.16 -25.48 6.42
N GLN A 620 -34.10 -26.79 6.69
CA GLN A 620 -35.05 -27.78 6.18
C GLN A 620 -35.76 -28.54 7.31
N ASN A 621 -36.83 -29.25 6.94
CA ASN A 621 -37.72 -29.93 7.87
C ASN A 621 -38.30 -28.96 8.91
N VAL A 622 -38.62 -27.74 8.46
CA VAL A 622 -39.13 -26.66 9.28
C VAL A 622 -40.64 -26.77 9.42
N VAL A 623 -41.11 -26.88 10.66
CA VAL A 623 -42.54 -26.89 10.97
C VAL A 623 -43.13 -25.49 10.80
N ASN A 624 -44.38 -25.37 10.34
CA ASN A 624 -45.01 -24.06 10.17
C ASN A 624 -45.13 -23.30 11.51
N GLY A 625 -45.49 -24.00 12.58
CA GLY A 625 -45.58 -23.43 13.93
C GLY A 625 -46.62 -22.32 14.12
N GLY A 626 -47.51 -22.09 13.15
CA GLY A 626 -48.45 -20.97 13.13
C GLY A 626 -47.82 -19.63 12.73
N LYS A 627 -46.51 -19.60 12.47
CA LYS A 627 -45.73 -18.40 12.09
C LYS A 627 -44.93 -18.61 10.80
N ASN A 628 -45.39 -19.50 9.92
CA ASN A 628 -44.73 -19.79 8.65
C ASN A 628 -43.23 -20.13 8.82
N GLY A 629 -42.89 -20.91 9.84
CA GLY A 629 -41.52 -21.35 10.09
C GLY A 629 -40.63 -20.36 10.84
N GLU A 630 -41.08 -19.15 11.13
CA GLU A 630 -40.32 -18.18 11.91
C GLU A 630 -40.12 -18.62 13.37
N TRP A 631 -38.86 -18.60 13.84
CA TRP A 631 -38.43 -19.08 15.15
C TRP A 631 -38.81 -20.53 15.49
N GLN A 632 -39.10 -21.35 14.47
CA GLN A 632 -39.55 -22.73 14.62
C GLN A 632 -38.41 -23.75 14.64
N GLN A 633 -38.74 -24.95 15.11
CA GLN A 633 -37.82 -26.09 15.05
C GLN A 633 -37.51 -26.47 13.60
N ALA A 634 -36.23 -26.79 13.37
CA ALA A 634 -35.70 -27.25 12.10
C ALA A 634 -34.99 -28.61 12.27
N GLY A 635 -34.79 -29.32 11.16
CA GLY A 635 -34.05 -30.59 11.11
C GLY A 635 -32.67 -30.48 10.48
N GLY A 636 -32.08 -29.28 10.42
CA GLY A 636 -30.76 -29.01 9.84
C GLY A 636 -30.77 -28.00 8.70
N ALA A 637 -29.58 -27.79 8.12
CA ALA A 637 -29.37 -26.86 7.01
C ALA A 637 -30.09 -27.31 5.74
N ALA A 638 -30.73 -26.37 5.03
CA ALA A 638 -31.32 -26.63 3.72
C ALA A 638 -30.24 -26.88 2.64
N PRO A 639 -30.56 -27.54 1.52
CA PRO A 639 -29.60 -27.68 0.42
C PRO A 639 -29.15 -26.32 -0.14
N GLY A 640 -27.83 -26.11 -0.21
CA GLY A 640 -27.19 -24.91 -0.75
C GLY A 640 -27.16 -24.85 -2.27
N GLN A 641 -26.57 -23.79 -2.82
CA GLN A 641 -26.30 -23.70 -4.26
C GLN A 641 -25.27 -24.76 -4.70
N PHE A 642 -24.23 -24.95 -3.88
CA PHE A 642 -23.23 -26.00 -4.01
C PHE A 642 -23.35 -26.97 -2.81
N PRO A 643 -22.95 -28.25 -2.95
CA PRO A 643 -22.99 -29.22 -1.85
C PRO A 643 -22.23 -28.75 -0.60
N GLU A 644 -21.12 -28.04 -0.78
CA GLU A 644 -20.23 -27.52 0.25
C GLU A 644 -20.78 -26.24 0.92
N GLU A 645 -21.92 -25.71 0.46
CA GLU A 645 -22.57 -24.49 0.95
C GLU A 645 -23.98 -24.79 1.47
N ALA A 646 -24.20 -25.98 2.04
CA ALA A 646 -25.46 -26.31 2.69
C ALA A 646 -25.87 -25.17 3.63
N GLY A 647 -27.13 -24.77 3.57
CA GLY A 647 -27.70 -23.68 4.35
C GLY A 647 -27.51 -22.29 3.74
N THR A 648 -26.76 -22.15 2.64
CA THR A 648 -26.46 -20.85 2.03
C THR A 648 -26.79 -20.84 0.53
N ARG A 649 -27.41 -19.76 0.05
CA ARG A 649 -27.64 -19.51 -1.38
C ARG A 649 -27.51 -18.03 -1.69
N GLY A 650 -26.79 -17.67 -2.75
CA GLY A 650 -26.84 -16.30 -3.30
C GLY A 650 -28.28 -15.90 -3.62
N TYR A 651 -28.65 -14.65 -3.36
CA TYR A 651 -30.04 -14.15 -3.47
C TYR A 651 -30.68 -14.48 -4.83
N ALA A 652 -29.98 -14.23 -5.94
CA ALA A 652 -30.47 -14.52 -7.28
C ALA A 652 -30.70 -16.02 -7.50
N ASN A 653 -29.84 -16.88 -6.94
CA ASN A 653 -30.03 -18.33 -7.01
C ASN A 653 -31.20 -18.79 -6.13
N LEU A 654 -31.33 -18.25 -4.92
CA LEU A 654 -32.39 -18.55 -3.97
C LEU A 654 -33.76 -18.27 -4.59
N VAL A 655 -33.96 -17.05 -5.07
CA VAL A 655 -35.24 -16.62 -5.66
C VAL A 655 -35.58 -17.42 -6.93
N ALA A 656 -34.58 -17.80 -7.72
CA ALA A 656 -34.81 -18.57 -8.94
C ALA A 656 -35.03 -20.08 -8.71
N SER A 657 -34.44 -20.66 -7.66
CA SER A 657 -34.28 -22.12 -7.54
C SER A 657 -35.04 -22.75 -6.38
N VAL A 658 -35.52 -21.97 -5.41
CA VAL A 658 -36.28 -22.49 -4.26
C VAL A 658 -37.78 -22.41 -4.56
N PRO A 659 -38.46 -23.54 -4.89
CA PRO A 659 -39.86 -23.52 -5.25
C PRO A 659 -40.76 -23.20 -4.04
N ASN A 660 -41.90 -22.56 -4.30
CA ASN A 660 -42.92 -22.21 -3.30
C ASN A 660 -42.41 -21.31 -2.15
N CYS A 661 -41.28 -20.61 -2.33
CA CYS A 661 -40.74 -19.64 -1.39
C CYS A 661 -41.69 -18.43 -1.27
N THR A 662 -42.63 -18.50 -0.34
CA THR A 662 -43.59 -17.42 -0.08
C THR A 662 -42.94 -16.40 0.83
N VAL A 663 -42.70 -15.19 0.31
CA VAL A 663 -41.99 -14.14 1.02
C VAL A 663 -42.87 -13.55 2.13
N HIS A 664 -42.26 -13.36 3.30
CA HIS A 664 -42.84 -12.71 4.47
C HIS A 664 -41.91 -11.61 4.95
N HIS A 665 -42.50 -10.47 5.30
CA HIS A 665 -41.80 -9.32 5.89
C HIS A 665 -42.25 -9.18 7.33
N ASP A 666 -41.30 -9.31 8.26
CA ASP A 666 -41.51 -8.88 9.63
C ASP A 666 -41.26 -7.37 9.71
N GLU A 667 -42.33 -6.60 9.84
CA GLU A 667 -42.28 -5.13 9.97
C GLU A 667 -41.69 -4.68 11.32
N VAL A 668 -41.73 -5.49 12.38
CA VAL A 668 -41.20 -5.15 13.69
C VAL A 668 -39.68 -5.26 13.70
N ALA A 669 -39.15 -6.43 13.34
CA ALA A 669 -37.70 -6.64 13.27
C ALA A 669 -37.06 -6.02 12.01
N VAL A 670 -37.88 -5.73 10.98
CA VAL A 670 -37.44 -5.41 9.61
C VAL A 670 -36.53 -6.52 9.10
N ALA A 671 -37.15 -7.67 8.86
CA ALA A 671 -36.50 -8.86 8.34
C ALA A 671 -37.33 -9.50 7.23
N THR A 672 -36.65 -10.07 6.23
CA THR A 672 -37.29 -10.80 5.15
C THR A 672 -37.01 -12.29 5.32
N SER A 673 -38.05 -13.09 5.19
CA SER A 673 -37.95 -14.54 5.15
C SER A 673 -38.86 -15.13 4.06
N CYS A 674 -38.69 -16.40 3.75
CA CYS A 674 -39.68 -17.16 3.01
C CYS A 674 -39.83 -18.57 3.54
N TYR A 675 -41.04 -19.10 3.39
CA TYR A 675 -41.40 -20.46 3.80
C TYR A 675 -41.95 -21.24 2.61
N THR A 676 -41.46 -22.46 2.42
CA THR A 676 -41.87 -23.33 1.30
C THR A 676 -42.90 -24.39 1.71
N GLY A 677 -43.26 -24.45 3.00
CA GLY A 677 -43.97 -25.59 3.60
C GLY A 677 -43.05 -26.64 4.23
N ASN A 678 -41.74 -26.58 3.96
CA ASN A 678 -40.73 -27.48 4.54
C ASN A 678 -39.37 -26.83 4.77
N GLN A 679 -39.00 -25.85 3.94
CA GLN A 679 -37.79 -25.06 4.11
C GLN A 679 -38.16 -23.65 4.55
N TRP A 680 -37.27 -23.04 5.32
CA TRP A 680 -37.37 -21.63 5.72
C TRP A 680 -36.05 -20.95 5.41
N TRP A 681 -36.13 -19.79 4.76
CA TRP A 681 -34.97 -18.99 4.35
C TRP A 681 -35.13 -17.56 4.84
N THR A 682 -34.05 -16.92 5.27
CA THR A 682 -34.00 -15.49 5.61
C THR A 682 -32.89 -14.81 4.81
N PHE A 683 -33.14 -13.62 4.30
CA PHE A 683 -32.26 -12.90 3.38
C PHE A 683 -32.57 -11.39 3.40
N ASP A 684 -31.70 -10.58 2.81
CA ASP A 684 -32.08 -9.22 2.42
C ASP A 684 -32.75 -9.20 1.04
N ASP A 685 -33.80 -8.39 0.90
CA ASP A 685 -34.47 -8.12 -0.37
C ASP A 685 -34.60 -6.61 -0.60
N VAL A 686 -35.29 -6.21 -1.67
CA VAL A 686 -35.49 -4.79 -1.99
C VAL A 686 -36.19 -4.05 -0.83
N TRP A 687 -37.13 -4.70 -0.16
CA TRP A 687 -37.92 -4.11 0.93
C TRP A 687 -37.07 -3.86 2.18
N SER A 688 -36.28 -4.86 2.60
CA SER A 688 -35.42 -4.72 3.78
C SER A 688 -34.28 -3.72 3.51
N ILE A 689 -33.68 -3.76 2.32
CA ILE A 689 -32.61 -2.82 1.92
C ILE A 689 -33.11 -1.37 1.91
N GLN A 690 -34.32 -1.10 1.42
CA GLN A 690 -34.89 0.25 1.45
C GLN A 690 -35.04 0.79 2.88
N ARG A 691 -35.48 -0.05 3.82
CA ARG A 691 -35.62 0.34 5.23
C ARG A 691 -34.27 0.50 5.92
N LYS A 692 -33.35 -0.44 5.72
CA LYS A 692 -31.98 -0.37 6.26
C LYS A 692 -31.21 0.84 5.72
N THR A 693 -31.37 1.18 4.45
CA THR A 693 -30.76 2.38 3.86
C THR A 693 -31.40 3.68 4.34
N ALA A 694 -32.71 3.72 4.59
CA ALA A 694 -33.33 4.86 5.27
C ALA A 694 -32.80 5.03 6.70
N TRP A 695 -32.67 3.92 7.44
CA TRP A 695 -32.15 3.90 8.80
C TRP A 695 -30.68 4.32 8.88
N LEU A 696 -29.79 3.79 8.04
CA LEU A 696 -28.37 4.15 8.11
C LEU A 696 -28.16 5.64 7.81
N LYS A 697 -28.99 6.24 6.95
CA LYS A 697 -28.97 7.68 6.68
C LYS A 697 -29.40 8.49 7.89
N SER A 698 -30.42 8.06 8.63
CA SER A 698 -30.86 8.74 9.86
C SER A 698 -29.81 8.70 10.97
N LYS A 699 -28.99 7.63 10.99
CA LYS A 699 -27.84 7.46 11.88
C LYS A 699 -26.56 8.15 11.38
N ASN A 700 -26.61 8.81 10.23
CA ASN A 700 -25.46 9.45 9.59
C ASN A 700 -24.27 8.49 9.39
N LEU A 701 -24.52 7.22 9.07
CA LEU A 701 -23.48 6.22 8.80
C LEU A 701 -22.82 6.48 7.44
N LEU A 702 -21.60 5.96 7.24
CA LEU A 702 -20.82 6.16 6.01
C LEU A 702 -21.51 5.57 4.77
N GLY A 703 -22.20 4.43 4.90
CA GLY A 703 -22.84 3.76 3.78
C GLY A 703 -23.14 2.29 4.05
N ALA A 704 -23.07 1.47 3.01
CA ALA A 704 -23.33 0.04 3.08
C ALA A 704 -22.15 -0.77 2.49
N MET A 705 -21.96 -1.95 3.07
CA MET A 705 -21.10 -3.02 2.57
C MET A 705 -21.98 -4.23 2.27
N PHE A 706 -21.62 -5.08 1.30
CA PHE A 706 -22.38 -6.29 1.01
C PHE A 706 -21.52 -7.50 0.66
N TRP A 707 -21.91 -8.64 1.23
CA TRP A 707 -21.33 -9.95 1.02
C TRP A 707 -22.38 -10.87 0.36
N GLU A 708 -22.10 -11.57 -0.73
CA GLU A 708 -21.04 -11.31 -1.71
C GLU A 708 -21.65 -10.93 -3.06
N MET A 709 -20.88 -10.22 -3.89
CA MET A 709 -21.39 -9.64 -5.13
C MET A 709 -21.94 -10.68 -6.11
N SER A 710 -21.42 -11.92 -6.08
CA SER A 710 -21.87 -12.99 -6.98
C SER A 710 -23.30 -13.48 -6.68
N GLY A 711 -23.78 -13.22 -5.47
CA GLY A 711 -25.11 -13.60 -5.02
C GLY A 711 -26.24 -12.74 -5.60
N ASP A 712 -25.92 -11.57 -6.16
CA ASP A 712 -26.88 -10.67 -6.81
C ASP A 712 -26.62 -10.58 -8.33
N ARG A 713 -27.70 -10.37 -9.09
CA ARG A 713 -27.64 -10.10 -10.54
C ARG A 713 -28.13 -8.69 -10.89
N GLY A 714 -28.08 -7.78 -9.90
CA GLY A 714 -28.32 -6.35 -10.04
C GLY A 714 -29.52 -5.83 -9.25
N THR A 715 -30.39 -6.71 -8.74
CA THR A 715 -31.62 -6.32 -8.04
C THR A 715 -31.30 -5.68 -6.70
N LEU A 716 -30.48 -6.34 -5.88
CA LEU A 716 -30.13 -5.83 -4.57
C LEU A 716 -29.19 -4.62 -4.69
N MET A 717 -28.24 -4.66 -5.63
CA MET A 717 -27.35 -3.54 -5.87
C MET A 717 -28.11 -2.28 -6.34
N ALA A 718 -29.15 -2.43 -7.15
CA ALA A 718 -30.02 -1.31 -7.53
C ALA A 718 -30.79 -0.74 -6.34
N ALA A 719 -31.27 -1.59 -5.42
CA ALA A 719 -31.93 -1.15 -4.19
C ALA A 719 -30.97 -0.38 -3.27
N VAL A 720 -29.73 -0.85 -3.11
CA VAL A 720 -28.67 -0.15 -2.36
C VAL A 720 -28.37 1.21 -2.99
N ASP A 721 -28.14 1.25 -4.30
CA ASP A 721 -27.83 2.50 -5.00
C ASP A 721 -28.95 3.53 -4.88
N ALA A 722 -30.21 3.11 -5.09
CA ALA A 722 -31.38 3.96 -4.95
C ALA A 722 -31.58 4.46 -3.51
N GLY A 723 -31.39 3.59 -2.52
CA GLY A 723 -31.54 3.93 -1.09
C GLY A 723 -30.49 4.94 -0.60
N LEU A 724 -29.29 4.94 -1.19
CA LEU A 724 -28.16 5.78 -0.82
C LEU A 724 -27.97 7.03 -1.70
N ARG A 725 -28.93 7.33 -2.58
CA ARG A 725 -28.95 8.58 -3.35
C ARG A 725 -29.71 9.69 -2.65
#